data_AF-A0A7J6JHK7-F1
#
_entry.id   AF-A0A7J6JHK7-F1
#
_cell.length_a   1.000
_cell.length_b   1.000
_cell.length_c   1.000
_cell.angle_alpha   90.00
_cell.angle_beta   90.00
_cell.angle_gamma   90.00
#
_symmetry.space_group_name_H-M   'P 1'
#
loop_
_entity.id
_entity.type
_entity.pdbx_description
1 polymer ?
#
loop_
_entity_poly.entity_id
_entity_poly.type
_entity_poly.pdbx_seq_one_letter_code
_entity_poly.pdbx_strand_id
1 'polypeptide(L)'
;MPSLVEDAWTNGHAMSHDVSELEDCAIAIDATYYLQLFLESPHFHEPLLPALGGMTGIEFHLRADIEQWKAHKIIPFFIFDGQSVTGQEEVAVQRGKLANQKTNEAWTLYFSGEATKAVEAFGANYGAFRIQNLYPLLQSILKDNNLHFLVPPYNASAQLAYFDVIDSDQCAAIMGSQELLLYPIRDTIIRTIDWEAKSVTSLSKKLLLKSLNVGESMLVDALLMTGTSFLPAFPPLQDASLNPRQPFTIQDAVNLLRASEKSVQSACSSYGDVLKSKDPKWLDKYRQAKMAINHYIYIAESGEVKVNDYDHITSDNHEYLGLQLPGELFHYLNTGLIGARVLNYITHSQIVVTPTLDGVSSEQYKKLITNQLVPLKEQSIALLIPRLHRGLQHNPIYLKVWFDDAFNYKINKSLQPSPSLRAATWDVKESSFKMVEGLEDPPGSIAYEFGALLFTDFVTATFPKDKKRIGGIDSSQNIKAVVIWRFLHLRGYVDDSHMLTNWGNAVASAIWAMKDSLKNIELPEGLNIFEAILTAFELIRFDVLNSRHKHEELNGAPSAGSEDDKASIILLSRCSSLLKLRHEANGYTGPLNKNLLLFRSLSTAVREADRDLVEAIVASMFLYAQSERDRDDYLDINNTLPFLHSPDIALGIAVKTLMDEVPAGETLQQRQATIDAFPGKFFPYATHFKEDIQLAYAFFDAIHKGVQTLNKEVSAADKAVWSTASKYLDQKRF
;
A
#
# COMPACT_ATOMS: atom_id res chain seq x y z
N MET A 1 -6.97 -6.40 -2.37
CA MET A 1 -7.17 -7.87 -2.36
C MET A 1 -6.13 -8.54 -3.24
N PRO A 2 -5.80 -9.83 -3.05
CA PRO A 2 -5.14 -10.59 -4.08
C PRO A 2 -6.18 -11.17 -5.06
N SER A 3 -6.31 -10.50 -6.21
CA SER A 3 -7.19 -10.71 -7.40
C SER A 3 -8.70 -10.87 -7.18
N LEU A 4 -9.51 -10.10 -7.91
CA LEU A 4 -10.91 -10.40 -8.25
C LEU A 4 -10.92 -11.65 -9.12
N VAL A 5 -11.52 -12.74 -8.66
CA VAL A 5 -11.68 -13.96 -9.46
C VAL A 5 -12.92 -13.77 -10.30
N GLU A 6 -12.74 -13.54 -11.60
CA GLU A 6 -13.84 -13.35 -12.54
C GLU A 6 -14.46 -14.71 -12.92
N ASP A 7 -15.78 -14.78 -12.98
CA ASP A 7 -16.52 -16.00 -13.33
C ASP A 7 -16.35 -16.33 -14.83
N ALA A 8 -15.82 -17.50 -15.12
CA ALA A 8 -15.53 -17.93 -16.49
C ALA A 8 -16.79 -18.08 -17.36
N TRP A 9 -17.92 -18.49 -16.76
CA TRP A 9 -19.18 -18.62 -17.49
C TRP A 9 -19.72 -17.26 -17.93
N THR A 10 -19.63 -16.27 -17.04
CA THR A 10 -20.02 -14.89 -17.30
C THR A 10 -19.14 -14.27 -18.39
N ASN A 11 -17.82 -14.46 -18.31
CA ASN A 11 -16.89 -14.01 -19.35
C ASN A 11 -17.15 -14.67 -20.72
N GLY A 12 -17.66 -15.91 -20.73
CA GLY A 12 -18.07 -16.59 -21.98
C GLY A 12 -19.24 -15.93 -22.72
N HIS A 13 -19.95 -14.99 -22.10
CA HIS A 13 -21.03 -14.20 -22.71
C HIS A 13 -20.57 -12.79 -23.14
N ALA A 14 -19.27 -12.51 -23.06
CA ALA A 14 -18.75 -11.23 -23.48
C ALA A 14 -18.87 -11.04 -25.00
N MET A 15 -19.17 -9.82 -25.40
CA MET A 15 -19.34 -9.42 -26.80
C MET A 15 -18.20 -8.49 -27.18
N SER A 16 -17.76 -8.57 -28.45
CA SER A 16 -16.72 -7.70 -28.99
C SER A 16 -17.34 -6.61 -29.86
N HIS A 17 -16.79 -5.40 -29.72
CA HIS A 17 -17.21 -4.15 -30.36
C HIS A 17 -15.97 -3.45 -30.93
N ASP A 18 -16.18 -2.48 -31.82
CA ASP A 18 -15.08 -1.67 -32.35
C ASP A 18 -14.72 -0.55 -31.37
N VAL A 19 -13.42 -0.27 -31.18
CA VAL A 19 -12.96 0.83 -30.31
C VAL A 19 -13.48 2.19 -30.75
N SER A 20 -13.75 2.39 -32.05
CA SER A 20 -14.33 3.64 -32.58
C SER A 20 -15.72 3.94 -32.03
N GLU A 21 -16.44 2.95 -31.48
CA GLU A 21 -17.72 3.19 -30.79
C GLU A 21 -17.55 4.02 -29.50
N LEU A 22 -16.32 4.11 -28.97
CA LEU A 22 -15.99 4.89 -27.77
C LEU A 22 -15.26 6.21 -28.08
N GLU A 23 -15.04 6.56 -29.35
CA GLU A 23 -14.37 7.80 -29.72
C GLU A 23 -15.14 9.02 -29.16
N ASP A 24 -14.40 10.01 -28.65
CA ASP A 24 -14.94 11.22 -28.02
C ASP A 24 -15.83 10.98 -26.78
N CYS A 25 -15.76 9.78 -26.18
CA CYS A 25 -16.50 9.43 -24.96
C CYS A 25 -15.62 9.46 -23.70
N ALA A 26 -16.25 9.77 -22.57
CA ALA A 26 -15.66 9.59 -21.24
C ALA A 26 -16.03 8.21 -20.67
N ILE A 27 -15.05 7.45 -20.22
CA ILE A 27 -15.24 6.11 -19.67
C ILE A 27 -14.86 6.13 -18.20
N ALA A 28 -15.80 5.81 -17.31
CA ALA A 28 -15.51 5.70 -15.89
C ALA A 28 -14.95 4.29 -15.59
N ILE A 29 -13.79 4.24 -14.93
CA ILE A 29 -12.97 3.01 -14.83
C ILE A 29 -12.73 2.68 -13.36
N ASP A 30 -13.03 1.43 -12.97
CA ASP A 30 -12.59 0.89 -11.69
C ASP A 30 -11.06 0.73 -11.70
N ALA A 31 -10.36 1.57 -10.94
CA ALA A 31 -8.90 1.61 -10.94
C ALA A 31 -8.27 0.32 -10.42
N THR A 32 -8.94 -0.36 -9.46
CA THR A 32 -8.48 -1.65 -8.92
C THR A 32 -8.53 -2.71 -10.01
N TYR A 33 -9.64 -2.77 -10.74
CA TYR A 33 -9.84 -3.70 -11.85
C TYR A 33 -8.86 -3.42 -12.99
N TYR A 34 -8.69 -2.15 -13.37
CA TYR A 34 -7.74 -1.75 -14.42
C TYR A 34 -6.31 -2.18 -14.09
N LEU A 35 -5.82 -1.88 -12.88
CA LEU A 35 -4.48 -2.30 -12.44
C LEU A 35 -4.36 -3.83 -12.36
N GLN A 36 -5.43 -4.54 -12.02
CA GLN A 36 -5.44 -5.99 -12.03
C GLN A 36 -5.27 -6.56 -13.44
N LEU A 37 -6.10 -6.10 -14.40
CA LEU A 37 -6.00 -6.49 -15.80
C LEU A 37 -4.62 -6.19 -16.37
N PHE A 38 -4.06 -5.06 -15.97
CA PHE A 38 -2.73 -4.65 -16.38
C PHE A 38 -1.67 -5.68 -15.97
N LEU A 39 -1.70 -6.14 -14.72
CA LEU A 39 -0.78 -7.16 -14.22
C LEU A 39 -1.06 -8.56 -14.79
N GLU A 40 -2.29 -8.83 -15.22
CA GLU A 40 -2.69 -10.09 -15.88
C GLU A 40 -2.29 -10.15 -17.36
N SER A 41 -2.17 -9.00 -18.02
CA SER A 41 -1.87 -8.90 -19.44
C SER A 41 -0.44 -9.39 -19.75
N PRO A 42 -0.26 -10.36 -20.67
CA PRO A 42 1.06 -10.91 -20.99
C PRO A 42 2.11 -9.87 -21.39
N HIS A 43 1.70 -8.77 -22.03
CA HIS A 43 2.61 -7.71 -22.49
C HIS A 43 3.20 -6.86 -21.36
N PHE A 44 2.51 -6.79 -20.22
CA PHE A 44 2.88 -5.96 -19.06
C PHE A 44 3.15 -6.81 -17.81
N HIS A 45 3.18 -8.13 -17.98
CA HIS A 45 3.23 -9.08 -16.88
C HIS A 45 4.58 -9.02 -16.16
N GLU A 46 4.56 -8.73 -14.86
CA GLU A 46 5.73 -8.84 -13.98
C GLU A 46 5.62 -10.10 -13.10
N PRO A 47 6.05 -11.28 -13.58
CA PRO A 47 5.78 -12.54 -12.89
C PRO A 47 6.46 -12.64 -11.51
N LEU A 48 7.55 -11.90 -11.29
CA LEU A 48 8.32 -11.90 -10.05
C LEU A 48 7.90 -10.80 -9.08
N LEU A 49 6.84 -10.03 -9.36
CA LEU A 49 6.28 -9.06 -8.44
C LEU A 49 5.99 -9.68 -7.05
N PRO A 50 5.44 -10.90 -6.93
CA PRO A 50 5.27 -11.55 -5.63
C PRO A 50 6.57 -11.96 -4.91
N ALA A 51 7.68 -12.09 -5.64
CA ALA A 51 8.97 -12.50 -5.10
C ALA A 51 9.87 -11.32 -4.70
N LEU A 52 9.62 -10.13 -5.25
CA LEU A 52 10.42 -8.92 -5.02
C LEU A 52 9.66 -7.85 -4.22
N GLY A 53 8.34 -7.77 -4.41
CA GLY A 53 7.48 -6.79 -3.77
C GLY A 53 7.61 -5.37 -4.29
N GLY A 54 8.16 -5.12 -5.48
CA GLY A 54 8.11 -3.79 -6.08
C GLY A 54 8.32 -3.79 -7.59
N MET A 55 8.41 -2.59 -8.14
CA MET A 55 8.07 -2.26 -9.53
C MET A 55 9.34 -1.99 -10.33
N THR A 56 9.59 -2.77 -11.38
CA THR A 56 10.77 -2.56 -12.23
C THR A 56 10.42 -2.00 -13.62
N GLY A 57 9.20 -2.21 -14.11
CA GLY A 57 8.71 -1.69 -15.40
C GLY A 57 7.26 -1.16 -15.39
N ILE A 58 6.45 -1.46 -14.36
CA ILE A 58 5.02 -1.08 -14.28
C ILE A 58 4.77 0.40 -14.63
N GLU A 59 5.56 1.33 -14.10
CA GLU A 59 5.36 2.77 -14.37
C GLU A 59 5.45 3.10 -15.86
N PHE A 60 6.49 2.60 -16.54
CA PHE A 60 6.71 2.86 -17.96
C PHE A 60 5.53 2.35 -18.78
N HIS A 61 5.07 1.12 -18.50
CA HIS A 61 3.96 0.53 -19.23
C HIS A 61 2.64 1.25 -18.93
N LEU A 62 2.38 1.66 -17.68
CA LEU A 62 1.17 2.42 -17.34
C LEU A 62 1.12 3.76 -18.08
N ARG A 63 2.24 4.48 -18.12
CA ARG A 63 2.32 5.74 -18.91
C ARG A 63 2.05 5.48 -20.38
N ALA A 64 2.61 4.42 -20.95
CA ALA A 64 2.39 4.05 -22.34
C ALA A 64 0.91 3.69 -22.63
N ASP A 65 0.23 2.98 -21.73
CA ASP A 65 -1.20 2.67 -21.89
C ASP A 65 -2.05 3.94 -21.79
N ILE A 66 -1.81 4.82 -20.82
CA ILE A 66 -2.54 6.10 -20.69
C ILE A 66 -2.45 6.96 -21.96
N GLU A 67 -1.32 6.94 -22.67
CA GLU A 67 -1.20 7.61 -23.98
C GLU A 67 -2.08 6.96 -25.08
N GLN A 68 -2.39 5.67 -25.00
CA GLN A 68 -3.31 5.01 -25.94
C GLN A 68 -4.74 5.54 -25.82
N TRP A 69 -5.22 5.80 -24.60
CA TRP A 69 -6.54 6.41 -24.38
C TRP A 69 -6.65 7.74 -25.11
N LYS A 70 -5.62 8.59 -24.95
CA LYS A 70 -5.52 9.88 -25.61
C LYS A 70 -5.41 9.75 -27.14
N ALA A 71 -4.63 8.79 -27.63
CA ALA A 71 -4.47 8.55 -29.06
C ALA A 71 -5.79 8.14 -29.76
N HIS A 72 -6.68 7.47 -29.03
CA HIS A 72 -8.00 7.07 -29.50
C HIS A 72 -9.12 8.08 -29.15
N LYS A 73 -8.75 9.25 -28.58
CA LYS A 73 -9.68 10.29 -28.13
C LYS A 73 -10.74 9.80 -27.13
N ILE A 74 -10.33 8.91 -26.25
CA ILE A 74 -11.16 8.41 -25.15
C ILE A 74 -10.67 9.08 -23.87
N ILE A 75 -11.58 9.62 -23.07
CA ILE A 75 -11.23 10.28 -21.79
C ILE A 75 -11.40 9.26 -20.67
N PRO A 76 -10.32 8.76 -20.05
CA PRO A 76 -10.44 7.86 -18.91
C PRO A 76 -10.75 8.67 -17.64
N PHE A 77 -11.78 8.25 -16.89
CA PHE A 77 -12.12 8.79 -15.58
C PHE A 77 -11.97 7.70 -14.52
N PHE A 78 -10.86 7.72 -13.79
CA PHE A 78 -10.54 6.66 -12.84
C PHE A 78 -11.25 6.85 -11.49
N ILE A 79 -11.87 5.78 -11.03
CA ILE A 79 -12.50 5.67 -9.72
C ILE A 79 -11.70 4.69 -8.88
N PHE A 80 -11.04 5.17 -7.83
CA PHE A 80 -10.25 4.35 -6.91
C PHE A 80 -11.12 3.84 -5.77
N ASP A 81 -10.77 2.70 -5.16
CA ASP A 81 -11.41 2.32 -3.89
C ASP A 81 -10.98 3.28 -2.75
N GLY A 82 -11.96 3.73 -1.98
CA GLY A 82 -11.80 4.42 -0.71
C GLY A 82 -11.78 3.47 0.48
N GLN A 83 -12.72 3.65 1.41
CA GLN A 83 -12.83 2.80 2.60
C GLN A 83 -13.31 1.39 2.27
N SER A 84 -12.90 0.43 3.10
CA SER A 84 -13.35 -0.95 2.99
C SER A 84 -14.86 -1.04 3.23
N VAL A 85 -15.57 -1.90 2.50
CA VAL A 85 -16.94 -2.30 2.85
C VAL A 85 -16.91 -3.35 3.97
N THR A 86 -17.97 -3.45 4.78
CA THR A 86 -18.09 -4.49 5.81
C THR A 86 -17.82 -5.87 5.21
N GLY A 87 -16.90 -6.63 5.81
CA GLY A 87 -16.49 -7.97 5.36
C GLY A 87 -15.27 -8.00 4.44
N GLN A 88 -14.90 -6.88 3.79
CA GLN A 88 -13.77 -6.82 2.85
C GLN A 88 -12.42 -7.15 3.48
N GLU A 89 -12.18 -6.69 4.72
CA GLU A 89 -10.94 -7.00 5.43
C GLU A 89 -10.83 -8.49 5.79
N GLU A 90 -11.94 -9.14 6.15
CA GLU A 90 -11.98 -10.58 6.44
C GLU A 90 -11.66 -11.39 5.18
N VAL A 91 -12.32 -11.07 4.07
CA VAL A 91 -12.05 -11.69 2.77
C VAL A 91 -10.60 -11.46 2.34
N ALA A 92 -10.06 -10.25 2.53
CA ALA A 92 -8.67 -9.96 2.21
C ALA A 92 -7.68 -10.81 3.02
N VAL A 93 -7.97 -11.10 4.30
CA VAL A 93 -7.17 -12.02 5.13
C VAL A 93 -7.26 -13.45 4.58
N GLN A 94 -8.45 -13.96 4.28
CA GLN A 94 -8.64 -15.31 3.74
C GLN A 94 -7.91 -15.49 2.40
N ARG A 95 -8.12 -14.57 1.46
CA ARG A 95 -7.46 -14.61 0.14
C ARG A 95 -5.95 -14.46 0.26
N GLY A 96 -5.47 -13.62 1.18
CA GLY A 96 -4.03 -13.48 1.47
C GLY A 96 -3.40 -14.78 2.00
N LYS A 97 -4.09 -15.50 2.89
CA LYS A 97 -3.62 -16.81 3.40
C LYS A 97 -3.50 -17.82 2.26
N LEU A 98 -4.49 -17.85 1.36
CA LEU A 98 -4.47 -18.72 0.18
C LEU A 98 -3.36 -18.35 -0.81
N ALA A 99 -3.17 -17.05 -1.07
CA ALA A 99 -2.09 -16.59 -1.94
C ALA A 99 -0.71 -17.01 -1.40
N ASN A 100 -0.50 -16.94 -0.09
CA ASN A 100 0.74 -17.38 0.54
C ASN A 100 0.99 -18.88 0.40
N GLN A 101 -0.06 -19.71 0.38
CA GLN A 101 0.10 -21.15 0.11
C GLN A 101 0.65 -21.37 -1.31
N LYS A 102 0.08 -20.68 -2.30
CA LYS A 102 0.50 -20.80 -3.70
C LYS A 102 1.89 -20.22 -3.97
N THR A 103 2.23 -19.07 -3.37
CA THR A 103 3.59 -18.52 -3.51
C THR A 103 4.62 -19.38 -2.78
N ASN A 104 4.26 -20.08 -1.70
CA ASN A 104 5.14 -21.06 -1.07
C ASN A 104 5.47 -22.23 -2.01
N GLU A 105 4.52 -22.71 -2.82
CA GLU A 105 4.78 -23.73 -3.85
C GLU A 105 5.79 -23.20 -4.90
N ALA A 106 5.64 -21.95 -5.35
CA ALA A 106 6.59 -21.31 -6.26
C ALA A 106 8.00 -21.20 -5.64
N TRP A 107 8.10 -20.86 -4.36
CA TRP A 107 9.37 -20.88 -3.62
C TRP A 107 9.98 -22.28 -3.55
N THR A 108 9.19 -23.34 -3.32
CA THR A 108 9.68 -24.72 -3.31
C THR A 108 10.25 -25.13 -4.67
N LEU A 109 9.61 -24.75 -5.78
CA LEU A 109 10.12 -24.97 -7.13
C LEU A 109 11.46 -24.26 -7.34
N TYR A 110 11.55 -22.98 -6.93
CA TYR A 110 12.79 -22.21 -7.03
C TYR A 110 13.93 -22.86 -6.25
N PHE A 111 13.67 -23.29 -5.02
CA PHE A 111 14.65 -23.97 -4.17
C PHE A 111 15.08 -25.34 -4.69
N SER A 112 14.26 -25.98 -5.52
CA SER A 112 14.57 -27.26 -6.17
C SER A 112 15.38 -27.09 -7.46
N GLY A 113 15.74 -25.85 -7.84
CA GLY A 113 16.47 -25.55 -9.07
C GLY A 113 15.59 -25.44 -10.33
N GLU A 114 14.26 -25.48 -10.18
CA GLU A 114 13.31 -25.39 -11.29
C GLU A 114 12.89 -23.92 -11.56
N ALA A 115 13.87 -23.07 -11.86
CA ALA A 115 13.70 -21.62 -11.94
C ALA A 115 12.58 -21.17 -12.91
N THR A 116 12.50 -21.76 -14.12
CA THR A 116 11.47 -21.42 -15.10
C THR A 116 10.06 -21.71 -14.58
N LYS A 117 9.84 -22.89 -13.99
CA LYS A 117 8.53 -23.24 -13.40
C LYS A 117 8.20 -22.38 -12.19
N ALA A 118 9.20 -21.96 -11.43
CA ALA A 118 8.99 -21.04 -10.32
C ALA A 118 8.52 -19.67 -10.80
N VAL A 119 9.11 -19.13 -11.87
CA VAL A 119 8.69 -17.86 -12.48
C VAL A 119 7.24 -17.97 -12.98
N GLU A 120 6.90 -19.05 -13.69
CA GLU A 120 5.51 -19.31 -14.13
C GLU A 120 4.54 -19.42 -12.95
N ALA A 121 4.93 -20.11 -11.88
CA ALA A 121 4.13 -20.26 -10.68
C ALA A 121 3.94 -18.93 -9.92
N PHE A 122 4.95 -18.06 -9.84
CA PHE A 122 4.78 -16.72 -9.29
C PHE A 122 3.86 -15.86 -10.18
N GLY A 123 4.06 -15.92 -11.50
CA GLY A 123 3.25 -15.21 -12.48
C GLY A 123 1.77 -15.59 -12.43
N ALA A 124 1.45 -16.87 -12.23
CA ALA A 124 0.09 -17.34 -12.02
C ALA A 124 -0.56 -16.85 -10.70
N ASN A 125 0.23 -16.25 -9.81
CA ASN A 125 -0.18 -15.80 -8.48
C ASN A 125 0.07 -14.31 -8.23
N TYR A 126 -0.06 -13.49 -9.28
CA TYR A 126 -0.01 -12.02 -9.22
C TYR A 126 -0.92 -11.43 -8.12
N GLY A 127 -2.03 -12.12 -7.82
CA GLY A 127 -2.88 -11.81 -6.70
C GLY A 127 -2.10 -11.54 -5.43
N ALA A 128 -1.08 -12.33 -5.05
CA ALA A 128 -0.36 -12.17 -3.78
C ALA A 128 0.10 -10.73 -3.48
N PHE A 129 0.38 -9.94 -4.51
CA PHE A 129 0.67 -8.52 -4.37
C PHE A 129 -0.59 -7.66 -4.19
N ARG A 130 -0.54 -6.70 -3.27
CA ARG A 130 -1.66 -5.78 -3.01
C ARG A 130 -1.71 -4.67 -4.05
N ILE A 131 -2.68 -4.76 -4.95
CA ILE A 131 -2.89 -3.78 -6.03
C ILE A 131 -3.05 -2.34 -5.50
N GLN A 132 -3.68 -2.17 -4.33
CA GLN A 132 -3.83 -0.85 -3.67
C GLN A 132 -2.49 -0.11 -3.46
N ASN A 133 -1.38 -0.83 -3.37
CA ASN A 133 -0.06 -0.23 -3.24
C ASN A 133 0.40 0.52 -4.51
N LEU A 134 -0.27 0.32 -5.64
CA LEU A 134 -0.03 1.01 -6.91
C LEU A 134 -0.89 2.26 -7.08
N TYR A 135 -1.85 2.53 -6.18
CA TYR A 135 -2.72 3.71 -6.32
C TYR A 135 -1.94 5.03 -6.37
N PRO A 136 -0.95 5.29 -5.48
CA PRO A 136 -0.20 6.54 -5.56
C PRO A 136 0.52 6.72 -6.89
N LEU A 137 1.05 5.63 -7.46
CA LEU A 137 1.71 5.66 -8.77
C LEU A 137 0.72 6.07 -9.86
N LEU A 138 -0.42 5.37 -9.96
CA LEU A 138 -1.42 5.69 -10.98
C LEU A 138 -1.97 7.11 -10.79
N GLN A 139 -2.29 7.52 -9.55
CA GLN A 139 -2.75 8.89 -9.26
C GLN A 139 -1.73 9.95 -9.69
N SER A 140 -0.43 9.71 -9.49
CA SER A 140 0.62 10.60 -9.98
C SER A 140 0.64 10.66 -11.52
N ILE A 141 0.55 9.52 -12.20
CA ILE A 141 0.52 9.46 -13.68
C ILE A 141 -0.71 10.21 -14.23
N LEU A 142 -1.88 10.03 -13.62
CA LEU A 142 -3.10 10.73 -14.02
C LEU A 142 -2.94 12.24 -13.86
N LYS A 143 -2.36 12.68 -12.73
CA LYS A 143 -2.06 14.08 -12.49
C LYS A 143 -1.11 14.66 -13.53
N ASP A 144 -0.01 13.97 -13.83
CA ASP A 144 0.97 14.40 -14.85
C ASP A 144 0.32 14.60 -16.23
N ASN A 145 -0.76 13.86 -16.50
CA ASN A 145 -1.53 13.92 -17.74
C ASN A 145 -2.76 14.86 -17.68
N ASN A 146 -2.95 15.59 -16.58
CA ASN A 146 -4.13 16.44 -16.31
C ASN A 146 -5.46 15.66 -16.38
N LEU A 147 -5.44 14.39 -15.98
CA LEU A 147 -6.62 13.54 -15.89
C LEU A 147 -7.19 13.59 -14.47
N HIS A 148 -8.51 13.75 -14.38
CA HIS A 148 -9.21 13.71 -13.10
C HIS A 148 -9.43 12.28 -12.63
N PHE A 149 -9.47 12.09 -11.31
CA PHE A 149 -9.90 10.85 -10.67
C PHE A 149 -10.76 11.18 -9.46
N LEU A 150 -11.48 10.18 -8.97
CA LEU A 150 -12.31 10.29 -7.79
C LEU A 150 -12.06 9.11 -6.85
N VAL A 151 -12.04 9.38 -5.54
CA VAL A 151 -12.03 8.35 -4.49
C VAL A 151 -13.34 8.46 -3.71
N PRO A 152 -14.30 7.54 -3.90
CA PRO A 152 -15.56 7.58 -3.19
C PRO A 152 -15.33 7.20 -1.72
N PRO A 153 -16.32 7.43 -0.85
CA PRO A 153 -16.26 7.05 0.55
C PRO A 153 -15.88 5.57 0.76
N TYR A 154 -16.42 4.65 -0.06
CA TYR A 154 -16.19 3.21 0.05
C TYR A 154 -15.67 2.62 -1.26
N ASN A 155 -16.40 1.74 -1.95
CA ASN A 155 -15.88 1.03 -3.11
C ASN A 155 -16.16 1.74 -4.45
N ALA A 156 -15.26 1.53 -5.42
CA ALA A 156 -15.34 2.13 -6.76
C ALA A 156 -16.56 1.64 -7.55
N SER A 157 -16.90 0.35 -7.45
CA SER A 157 -18.02 -0.25 -8.19
C SER A 157 -19.37 0.43 -7.88
N ALA A 158 -19.62 0.82 -6.63
CA ALA A 158 -20.84 1.53 -6.26
C ALA A 158 -20.91 2.94 -6.87
N GLN A 159 -19.78 3.64 -6.88
CA GLN A 159 -19.69 4.97 -7.47
C GLN A 159 -19.83 4.94 -9.00
N LEU A 160 -19.26 3.93 -9.66
CA LEU A 160 -19.45 3.70 -11.10
C LEU A 160 -20.90 3.42 -11.44
N ALA A 161 -21.59 2.61 -10.62
CA ALA A 161 -23.01 2.36 -10.81
C ALA A 161 -23.84 3.64 -10.71
N TYR A 162 -23.53 4.54 -9.76
CA TYR A 162 -24.14 5.86 -9.70
C TYR A 162 -23.90 6.66 -10.98
N PHE A 163 -22.65 6.73 -11.47
CA PHE A 163 -22.33 7.46 -12.70
C PHE A 163 -23.03 6.89 -13.93
N ASP A 164 -23.20 5.57 -14.02
CA ASP A 164 -23.88 4.93 -15.15
C ASP A 164 -25.38 5.21 -15.18
N VAL A 165 -26.04 5.37 -14.02
CA VAL A 165 -27.49 5.61 -14.00
C VAL A 165 -27.89 7.07 -14.18
N ILE A 166 -26.99 8.01 -13.85
CA ILE A 166 -27.25 9.43 -14.08
C ILE A 166 -26.99 9.83 -15.54
N ASP A 167 -27.70 10.84 -16.02
CA ASP A 167 -27.48 11.43 -17.34
C ASP A 167 -26.40 12.52 -17.21
N SER A 168 -25.14 12.09 -17.26
CA SER A 168 -23.96 12.95 -17.07
C SER A 168 -22.99 12.80 -18.24
N ASP A 169 -22.48 13.93 -18.71
CA ASP A 169 -21.40 13.96 -19.73
C ASP A 169 -20.07 13.39 -19.20
N GLN A 170 -19.95 13.17 -17.89
CA GLN A 170 -18.74 12.62 -17.27
C GLN A 170 -18.59 11.10 -17.47
N CYS A 171 -19.65 10.40 -17.85
CA CYS A 171 -19.64 8.94 -17.97
C CYS A 171 -20.59 8.47 -19.07
N ALA A 172 -20.01 8.06 -20.22
CA ALA A 172 -20.74 7.42 -21.30
C ALA A 172 -20.83 5.89 -21.12
N ALA A 173 -19.81 5.30 -20.50
CA ALA A 173 -19.77 3.87 -20.19
C ALA A 173 -18.89 3.59 -18.98
N ILE A 174 -19.11 2.42 -18.36
CA ILE A 174 -18.35 1.95 -17.20
C ILE A 174 -17.47 0.76 -17.56
N MET A 175 -16.25 0.75 -17.01
CA MET A 175 -15.30 -0.35 -17.08
C MET A 175 -15.00 -0.85 -15.67
N GLY A 176 -15.10 -2.16 -15.43
CA GLY A 176 -14.86 -2.70 -14.09
C GLY A 176 -15.14 -4.19 -13.95
N SER A 177 -14.99 -4.66 -12.71
CA SER A 177 -15.16 -6.07 -12.35
C SER A 177 -16.62 -6.55 -12.47
N GLN A 178 -16.84 -7.87 -12.41
CA GLN A 178 -18.21 -8.42 -12.42
C GLN A 178 -19.04 -7.98 -11.20
N GLU A 179 -18.42 -7.43 -10.15
CA GLU A 179 -19.16 -6.89 -8.99
C GLU A 179 -20.06 -5.72 -9.36
N LEU A 180 -19.82 -5.01 -10.47
CA LEU A 180 -20.74 -4.01 -11.01
C LEU A 180 -22.14 -4.57 -11.29
N LEU A 181 -22.26 -5.87 -11.60
CA LEU A 181 -23.56 -6.52 -11.83
C LEU A 181 -24.42 -6.59 -10.56
N LEU A 182 -23.83 -6.42 -9.37
CA LEU A 182 -24.54 -6.35 -8.09
C LEU A 182 -25.35 -5.06 -7.94
N TYR A 183 -24.95 -4.00 -8.64
CA TYR A 183 -25.49 -2.65 -8.49
C TYR A 183 -26.50 -2.31 -9.60
N PRO A 184 -27.32 -1.26 -9.40
CA PRO A 184 -28.16 -0.72 -10.47
C PRO A 184 -27.27 -0.08 -11.54
N ILE A 185 -27.19 -0.73 -12.71
CA ILE A 185 -26.50 -0.25 -13.91
C ILE A 185 -27.48 -0.34 -15.08
N ARG A 186 -27.25 0.44 -16.14
CA ARG A 186 -28.09 0.50 -17.34
C ARG A 186 -28.15 -0.84 -18.07
N ASP A 187 -27.00 -1.35 -18.51
CA ASP A 187 -26.90 -2.70 -19.09
C ASP A 187 -25.46 -3.20 -19.24
N THR A 188 -24.55 -2.38 -19.76
CA THR A 188 -23.28 -2.83 -20.32
C THR A 188 -22.08 -2.48 -19.43
N ILE A 189 -21.15 -3.43 -19.27
CA ILE A 189 -19.88 -3.23 -18.56
C ILE A 189 -18.73 -3.53 -19.53
N ILE A 190 -17.83 -2.58 -19.75
CA ILE A 190 -16.59 -2.81 -20.48
C ILE A 190 -15.66 -3.67 -19.62
N ARG A 191 -15.10 -4.72 -20.24
CA ARG A 191 -14.19 -5.66 -19.62
C ARG A 191 -12.76 -5.37 -19.99
N THR A 192 -12.47 -5.27 -21.27
CA THR A 192 -11.11 -5.03 -21.77
C THR A 192 -11.15 -4.18 -23.02
N ILE A 193 -10.08 -3.44 -23.24
CA ILE A 193 -9.82 -2.72 -24.47
C ILE A 193 -8.50 -3.25 -25.02
N ASP A 194 -8.52 -3.73 -26.25
CA ASP A 194 -7.33 -4.14 -26.99
C ASP A 194 -7.05 -3.08 -28.06
N TRP A 195 -6.07 -2.22 -27.77
CA TRP A 195 -5.66 -1.12 -28.64
C TRP A 195 -5.06 -1.61 -29.96
N GLU A 196 -4.37 -2.75 -29.95
CA GLU A 196 -3.73 -3.31 -31.15
C GLU A 196 -4.78 -3.93 -32.08
N ALA A 197 -5.69 -4.73 -31.52
CA ALA A 197 -6.80 -5.32 -32.25
C ALA A 197 -7.93 -4.32 -32.56
N LYS A 198 -7.88 -3.11 -31.98
CA LYS A 198 -8.93 -2.09 -32.04
C LYS A 198 -10.30 -2.61 -31.63
N SER A 199 -10.32 -3.45 -30.58
CA SER A 199 -11.55 -4.09 -30.11
C SER A 199 -11.82 -3.80 -28.64
N VAL A 200 -13.11 -3.68 -28.29
CA VAL A 200 -13.60 -3.54 -26.92
C VAL A 200 -14.43 -4.76 -26.59
N THR A 201 -14.18 -5.36 -25.43
CA THR A 201 -14.99 -6.48 -24.94
C THR A 201 -15.94 -6.00 -23.85
N SER A 202 -17.23 -6.34 -23.95
CA SER A 202 -18.27 -5.89 -23.01
C SER A 202 -19.18 -7.04 -22.53
N LEU A 203 -19.81 -6.87 -21.36
CA LEU A 203 -20.85 -7.76 -20.83
C LEU A 203 -22.20 -7.02 -20.76
N SER A 204 -23.28 -7.67 -21.20
CA SER A 204 -24.67 -7.16 -21.04
C SER A 204 -25.39 -7.86 -19.90
N LYS A 205 -25.84 -7.11 -18.90
CA LYS A 205 -26.63 -7.60 -17.75
C LYS A 205 -27.94 -8.25 -18.21
N LYS A 206 -28.65 -7.66 -19.19
CA LYS A 206 -29.88 -8.23 -19.78
C LYS A 206 -29.62 -9.55 -20.48
N LEU A 207 -28.51 -9.67 -21.22
CA LEU A 207 -28.14 -10.93 -21.87
C LEU A 207 -27.86 -12.03 -20.84
N LEU A 208 -27.16 -11.71 -19.74
CA LEU A 208 -26.90 -12.65 -18.65
C LEU A 208 -28.19 -13.10 -17.97
N LEU A 209 -29.11 -12.17 -17.66
CA LEU A 209 -30.42 -12.50 -17.08
C LEU A 209 -31.22 -13.46 -17.97
N LYS A 210 -31.23 -13.19 -19.28
CA LYS A 210 -31.90 -14.06 -20.27
C LYS A 210 -31.24 -15.43 -20.36
N SER A 211 -29.91 -15.48 -20.41
CA SER A 211 -29.14 -16.72 -20.58
C SER A 211 -29.22 -17.61 -19.34
N LEU A 212 -29.21 -17.00 -18.15
CA LEU A 212 -29.44 -17.71 -16.89
C LEU A 212 -30.92 -18.03 -16.66
N ASN A 213 -31.86 -17.35 -17.33
CA ASN A 213 -33.30 -17.43 -17.07
C ASN A 213 -33.64 -17.15 -15.59
N VAL A 214 -33.22 -15.97 -15.12
CA VAL A 214 -33.42 -15.47 -13.75
C VAL A 214 -33.82 -13.99 -13.77
N GLY A 215 -34.44 -13.53 -12.68
CA GLY A 215 -34.64 -12.10 -12.43
C GLY A 215 -33.44 -11.47 -11.73
N GLU A 216 -33.40 -10.15 -11.67
CA GLU A 216 -32.27 -9.38 -11.11
C GLU A 216 -31.94 -9.75 -9.66
N SER A 217 -32.95 -9.86 -8.79
CA SER A 217 -32.74 -10.26 -7.39
C SER A 217 -32.02 -11.62 -7.27
N MET A 218 -32.39 -12.60 -8.11
CA MET A 218 -31.77 -13.92 -8.09
C MET A 218 -30.37 -13.92 -8.72
N LEU A 219 -30.10 -13.03 -9.69
CA LEU A 219 -28.75 -12.81 -10.21
C LEU A 219 -27.83 -12.27 -9.12
N VAL A 220 -28.27 -11.23 -8.39
CA VAL A 220 -27.52 -10.65 -7.26
C VAL A 220 -27.25 -11.70 -6.19
N ASP A 221 -28.25 -12.50 -5.83
CA ASP A 221 -28.09 -13.58 -4.84
C ASP A 221 -27.08 -14.64 -5.31
N ALA A 222 -27.11 -15.01 -6.59
CA ALA A 222 -26.17 -15.97 -7.16
C ALA A 222 -24.73 -15.41 -7.18
N LEU A 223 -24.54 -14.14 -7.57
CA LEU A 223 -23.24 -13.47 -7.55
C LEU A 223 -22.65 -13.37 -6.13
N LEU A 224 -23.49 -13.04 -5.14
CA LEU A 224 -23.08 -13.04 -3.74
C LEU A 224 -22.69 -14.45 -3.26
N MET A 225 -23.44 -15.48 -3.69
CA MET A 225 -23.12 -16.87 -3.36
C MET A 225 -21.81 -17.35 -3.98
N THR A 226 -21.42 -16.89 -5.17
CA THR A 226 -20.11 -17.21 -5.76
C THR A 226 -18.95 -16.52 -5.05
N GLY A 227 -19.23 -15.52 -4.21
CA GLY A 227 -18.25 -14.77 -3.44
C GLY A 227 -17.82 -13.49 -4.12
N THR A 228 -17.58 -12.45 -3.31
CA THR A 228 -17.19 -11.11 -3.73
C THR A 228 -15.97 -10.64 -2.94
N SER A 229 -15.55 -9.42 -3.15
CA SER A 229 -14.47 -8.74 -2.44
C SER A 229 -14.75 -8.55 -0.95
N PHE A 230 -16.03 -8.61 -0.55
CA PHE A 230 -16.51 -8.41 0.82
C PHE A 230 -17.36 -9.55 1.38
N LEU A 231 -17.65 -10.59 0.59
CA LEU A 231 -18.34 -11.80 1.05
C LEU A 231 -17.60 -13.07 0.59
N PRO A 232 -17.19 -13.98 1.49
CA PRO A 232 -16.66 -15.28 1.09
C PRO A 232 -17.70 -16.09 0.31
N ALA A 233 -17.26 -16.94 -0.62
CA ALA A 233 -18.19 -17.78 -1.37
C ALA A 233 -18.99 -18.72 -0.44
N PHE A 234 -20.20 -19.08 -0.86
CA PHE A 234 -21.08 -19.95 -0.11
C PHE A 234 -20.39 -21.31 0.13
N PRO A 235 -20.16 -21.74 1.39
CA PRO A 235 -19.31 -22.90 1.69
C PRO A 235 -19.69 -24.22 0.99
N PRO A 236 -20.99 -24.52 0.72
CA PRO A 236 -21.39 -25.67 -0.09
C PRO A 236 -20.91 -25.64 -1.55
N LEU A 237 -20.75 -24.47 -2.19
CA LEU A 237 -20.24 -24.38 -3.57
C LEU A 237 -18.76 -24.75 -3.67
N GLN A 238 -18.00 -24.49 -2.60
CA GLN A 238 -16.58 -24.83 -2.49
C GLN A 238 -16.34 -26.30 -2.13
N ASP A 239 -17.37 -27.02 -1.69
CA ASP A 239 -17.22 -28.41 -1.28
C ASP A 239 -17.24 -29.33 -2.50
N ALA A 240 -16.08 -29.85 -2.90
CA ALA A 240 -15.96 -30.74 -4.05
C ALA A 240 -16.81 -32.02 -3.94
N SER A 241 -17.21 -32.44 -2.73
CA SER A 241 -18.11 -33.59 -2.56
C SER A 241 -19.57 -33.25 -2.87
N LEU A 242 -19.98 -31.99 -2.67
CA LEU A 242 -21.33 -31.50 -2.94
C LEU A 242 -21.45 -30.88 -4.33
N ASN A 243 -20.39 -30.22 -4.78
CA ASN A 243 -20.27 -29.64 -6.11
C ASN A 243 -19.00 -30.18 -6.80
N PRO A 244 -19.11 -31.29 -7.56
CA PRO A 244 -17.99 -31.89 -8.27
C PRO A 244 -17.41 -30.99 -9.38
N ARG A 245 -18.18 -30.00 -9.86
CA ARG A 245 -17.72 -29.06 -10.88
C ARG A 245 -16.93 -27.95 -10.21
N GLN A 246 -15.60 -28.07 -10.25
CA GLN A 246 -14.66 -27.07 -9.75
C GLN A 246 -13.75 -26.58 -10.90
N PRO A 247 -13.41 -25.28 -10.97
CA PRO A 247 -13.98 -24.20 -10.18
C PRO A 247 -15.49 -24.04 -10.44
N PHE A 248 -16.25 -23.73 -9.39
CA PHE A 248 -17.68 -23.46 -9.50
C PHE A 248 -17.94 -22.15 -10.24
N THR A 249 -19.14 -22.02 -10.80
CA THR A 249 -19.57 -20.85 -11.57
C THR A 249 -20.88 -20.28 -11.05
N ILE A 250 -21.26 -19.11 -11.55
CA ILE A 250 -22.58 -18.51 -11.27
C ILE A 250 -23.75 -19.46 -11.62
N GLN A 251 -23.58 -20.30 -12.65
CA GLN A 251 -24.61 -21.27 -13.04
C GLN A 251 -24.86 -22.30 -11.92
N ASP A 252 -23.81 -22.70 -11.19
CA ASP A 252 -23.93 -23.64 -10.07
C ASP A 252 -24.67 -22.99 -8.89
N ALA A 253 -24.39 -21.71 -8.60
CA ALA A 253 -25.13 -20.94 -7.60
C ALA A 253 -26.62 -20.78 -7.96
N VAL A 254 -26.93 -20.47 -9.23
CA VAL A 254 -28.31 -20.38 -9.73
C VAL A 254 -29.04 -21.72 -9.60
N ASN A 255 -28.40 -22.83 -9.95
CA ASN A 255 -28.99 -24.16 -9.84
C ASN A 255 -29.27 -24.54 -8.37
N LEU A 256 -28.35 -24.21 -7.46
CA LEU A 256 -28.54 -24.39 -6.03
C LEU A 256 -29.74 -23.57 -5.53
N LEU A 257 -29.83 -22.29 -5.91
CA LEU A 257 -30.97 -21.44 -5.56
C LEU A 257 -32.29 -22.01 -6.08
N ARG A 258 -32.34 -22.55 -7.30
CA ARG A 258 -33.55 -23.20 -7.84
C ARG A 258 -33.98 -24.41 -7.00
N ALA A 259 -33.03 -25.20 -6.54
CA ALA A 259 -33.29 -26.34 -5.66
C ALA A 259 -33.74 -25.91 -4.26
N SER A 260 -33.41 -24.68 -3.84
CA SER A 260 -33.73 -24.11 -2.53
C SER A 260 -34.79 -23.01 -2.60
N GLU A 261 -35.89 -23.25 -3.32
CA GLU A 261 -37.06 -22.34 -3.39
C GLU A 261 -36.72 -20.90 -3.84
N LYS A 262 -35.60 -20.72 -4.57
CA LYS A 262 -35.06 -19.41 -4.99
C LYS A 262 -34.75 -18.48 -3.83
N SER A 263 -34.37 -19.04 -2.68
CA SER A 263 -34.10 -18.30 -1.45
C SER A 263 -32.76 -18.73 -0.84
N VAL A 264 -31.89 -17.75 -0.59
CA VAL A 264 -30.62 -17.97 0.13
C VAL A 264 -30.88 -18.47 1.56
N GLN A 265 -31.96 -18.02 2.20
CA GLN A 265 -32.35 -18.51 3.53
C GLN A 265 -32.62 -20.01 3.51
N SER A 266 -33.43 -20.47 2.54
CA SER A 266 -33.77 -21.89 2.39
C SER A 266 -32.53 -22.70 2.04
N ALA A 267 -31.62 -22.17 1.20
CA ALA A 267 -30.34 -22.81 0.90
C ALA A 267 -29.48 -22.99 2.16
N CYS A 268 -29.35 -21.95 2.98
CA CYS A 268 -28.62 -22.04 4.25
C CYS A 268 -29.24 -23.07 5.21
N SER A 269 -30.56 -23.18 5.25
CA SER A 269 -31.25 -24.21 6.04
C SER A 269 -30.99 -25.62 5.52
N SER A 270 -30.98 -25.84 4.20
CA SER A 270 -30.68 -27.14 3.58
C SER A 270 -29.25 -27.61 3.82
N TYR A 271 -28.30 -26.68 3.94
CA TYR A 271 -26.86 -26.97 4.16
C TYR A 271 -26.37 -26.55 5.56
N GLY A 272 -27.25 -26.55 6.55
CA GLY A 272 -26.96 -26.06 7.90
C GLY A 272 -25.75 -26.71 8.56
N ASP A 273 -25.53 -28.00 8.34
CA ASP A 273 -24.37 -28.73 8.89
C ASP A 273 -23.04 -28.26 8.31
N VAL A 274 -22.99 -27.99 7.00
CA VAL A 274 -21.79 -27.48 6.31
C VAL A 274 -21.46 -26.07 6.80
N LEU A 275 -22.49 -25.21 6.91
CA LEU A 275 -22.32 -23.86 7.43
C LEU A 275 -21.83 -23.87 8.88
N LYS A 276 -22.42 -24.70 9.74
CA LYS A 276 -22.01 -24.83 11.14
C LYS A 276 -20.54 -25.25 11.29
N SER A 277 -20.01 -26.00 10.31
CA SER A 277 -18.60 -26.43 10.30
C SER A 277 -17.66 -25.39 9.67
N LYS A 278 -18.05 -24.70 8.61
CA LYS A 278 -17.15 -23.86 7.80
C LYS A 278 -17.30 -22.36 8.08
N ASP A 279 -18.52 -21.84 8.11
CA ASP A 279 -18.82 -20.45 8.43
C ASP A 279 -20.24 -20.30 8.99
N PRO A 280 -20.41 -20.43 10.32
CA PRO A 280 -21.73 -20.38 10.96
C PRO A 280 -22.47 -19.06 10.79
N LYS A 281 -21.75 -17.96 10.48
CA LYS A 281 -22.30 -16.60 10.36
C LYS A 281 -22.45 -16.16 8.90
N TRP A 282 -22.23 -17.06 7.94
CA TRP A 282 -22.24 -16.70 6.52
C TRP A 282 -23.55 -16.05 6.08
N LEU A 283 -24.70 -16.54 6.57
CA LEU A 283 -26.01 -15.97 6.24
C LEU A 283 -26.16 -14.51 6.71
N ASP A 284 -25.62 -14.17 7.88
CA ASP A 284 -25.66 -12.80 8.39
C ASP A 284 -24.73 -11.90 7.59
N LYS A 285 -23.53 -12.39 7.23
CA LYS A 285 -22.61 -11.68 6.32
C LYS A 285 -23.26 -11.42 4.96
N TYR A 286 -23.97 -12.42 4.41
CA TYR A 286 -24.72 -12.28 3.16
C TYR A 286 -25.80 -11.19 3.25
N ARG A 287 -26.57 -11.15 4.35
CA ARG A 287 -27.57 -10.11 4.57
C ARG A 287 -26.94 -8.73 4.65
N GLN A 288 -25.84 -8.59 5.41
CA GLN A 288 -25.10 -7.33 5.51
C GLN A 288 -24.56 -6.90 4.14
N ALA A 289 -23.95 -7.82 3.38
CA ALA A 289 -23.48 -7.56 2.02
C ALA A 289 -24.59 -7.08 1.10
N LYS A 290 -25.76 -7.74 1.11
CA LYS A 290 -26.93 -7.34 0.31
C LYS A 290 -27.46 -5.96 0.71
N MET A 291 -27.50 -5.65 2.00
CA MET A 291 -27.91 -4.32 2.49
C MET A 291 -26.89 -3.23 2.12
N ALA A 292 -25.59 -3.51 2.20
CA ALA A 292 -24.53 -2.60 1.78
C ALA A 292 -24.57 -2.29 0.28
N ILE A 293 -24.94 -3.28 -0.54
CA ILE A 293 -25.15 -3.10 -1.98
C ILE A 293 -26.39 -2.26 -2.25
N ASN A 294 -27.50 -2.48 -1.54
CA ASN A 294 -28.73 -1.71 -1.76
C ASN A 294 -28.59 -0.25 -1.29
N HIS A 295 -27.91 -0.04 -0.16
CA HIS A 295 -27.73 1.28 0.47
C HIS A 295 -26.30 1.79 0.31
N TYR A 296 -25.70 1.59 -0.86
CA TYR A 296 -24.33 2.00 -1.12
C TYR A 296 -24.16 3.51 -0.99
N ILE A 297 -22.96 3.92 -0.60
CA ILE A 297 -22.61 5.32 -0.36
C ILE A 297 -21.80 5.83 -1.55
N TYR A 298 -22.18 6.98 -2.09
CA TYR A 298 -21.57 7.58 -3.27
C TYR A 298 -21.42 9.10 -3.12
N ILE A 299 -20.58 9.69 -3.96
CA ILE A 299 -20.46 11.13 -4.15
C ILE A 299 -21.34 11.52 -5.33
N ALA A 300 -22.36 12.34 -5.07
CA ALA A 300 -23.22 12.88 -6.12
C ALA A 300 -22.46 13.90 -6.99
N GLU A 301 -22.96 14.21 -8.20
CA GLU A 301 -22.39 15.28 -9.05
C GLU A 301 -22.29 16.64 -8.33
N SER A 302 -23.16 16.90 -7.35
CA SER A 302 -23.08 18.10 -6.51
C SER A 302 -21.91 18.12 -5.53
N GLY A 303 -21.15 17.02 -5.41
CA GLY A 303 -20.09 16.80 -4.42
C GLY A 303 -20.59 16.29 -3.06
N GLU A 304 -21.89 16.11 -2.89
CA GLU A 304 -22.47 15.62 -1.63
C GLU A 304 -22.32 14.11 -1.49
N VAL A 305 -21.90 13.65 -0.30
CA VAL A 305 -21.92 12.23 0.06
C VAL A 305 -23.34 11.80 0.39
N LYS A 306 -23.88 10.83 -0.36
CA LYS A 306 -25.25 10.33 -0.25
C LYS A 306 -25.29 8.82 -0.09
N VAL A 307 -26.39 8.35 0.49
CA VAL A 307 -26.71 6.92 0.61
C VAL A 307 -27.81 6.61 -0.39
N ASN A 308 -27.61 5.57 -1.21
CA ASN A 308 -28.66 5.08 -2.08
C ASN A 308 -29.84 4.53 -1.27
N ASP A 309 -31.06 4.78 -1.75
CA ASP A 309 -32.29 4.29 -1.10
C ASP A 309 -32.36 4.59 0.42
N TYR A 310 -32.00 5.82 0.80
CA TYR A 310 -31.88 6.24 2.20
C TYR A 310 -33.16 6.03 3.01
N ASP A 311 -34.33 6.22 2.39
CA ASP A 311 -35.63 6.16 3.08
C ASP A 311 -35.98 4.74 3.60
N HIS A 312 -35.36 3.70 3.03
CA HIS A 312 -35.58 2.30 3.43
C HIS A 312 -34.44 1.72 4.28
N ILE A 313 -33.53 2.56 4.74
CA ILE A 313 -32.43 2.13 5.58
C ILE A 313 -32.93 1.61 6.94
N THR A 314 -32.31 0.54 7.42
CA THR A 314 -32.66 -0.06 8.72
C THR A 314 -31.98 0.69 9.88
N SER A 315 -32.50 0.52 11.10
CA SER A 315 -31.96 1.18 12.30
C SER A 315 -30.55 0.71 12.70
N ASP A 316 -30.16 -0.49 12.28
CA ASP A 316 -28.86 -1.15 12.49
C ASP A 316 -27.87 -0.90 11.33
N ASN A 317 -28.08 0.13 10.52
CA ASN A 317 -27.27 0.39 9.33
C ASN A 317 -25.75 0.49 9.54
N HIS A 318 -25.33 0.91 10.72
CA HIS A 318 -23.93 0.94 11.11
C HIS A 318 -23.26 -0.44 11.07
N GLU A 319 -24.01 -1.54 11.12
CA GLU A 319 -23.46 -2.90 10.99
C GLU A 319 -23.00 -3.22 9.56
N TYR A 320 -23.66 -2.69 8.53
CA TYR A 320 -23.32 -2.99 7.12
C TYR A 320 -22.74 -1.80 6.35
N LEU A 321 -23.01 -0.55 6.74
CA LEU A 321 -22.38 0.64 6.16
C LEU A 321 -21.16 1.12 6.98
N GLY A 322 -20.96 0.57 8.18
CA GLY A 322 -19.96 1.07 9.11
C GLY A 322 -20.35 2.43 9.71
N LEU A 323 -19.51 2.91 10.64
CA LEU A 323 -19.75 4.18 11.31
C LEU A 323 -19.42 5.35 10.37
N GLN A 324 -20.39 6.23 10.19
CA GLN A 324 -20.28 7.35 9.25
C GLN A 324 -19.31 8.42 9.76
N LEU A 325 -18.33 8.75 8.92
CA LEU A 325 -17.36 9.82 9.16
C LEU A 325 -17.92 11.17 8.68
N PRO A 326 -17.42 12.30 9.19
CA PRO A 326 -17.78 13.62 8.68
C PRO A 326 -17.43 13.79 7.20
N GLY A 327 -18.29 14.49 6.44
CA GLY A 327 -18.05 14.79 5.02
C GLY A 327 -16.71 15.46 4.73
N GLU A 328 -16.16 16.23 5.67
CA GLU A 328 -14.83 16.85 5.58
C GLU A 328 -13.71 15.79 5.39
N LEU A 329 -13.80 14.63 6.06
CA LEU A 329 -12.83 13.55 5.88
C LEU A 329 -12.99 12.83 4.53
N PHE A 330 -14.23 12.64 4.08
CA PHE A 330 -14.49 12.08 2.75
C PHE A 330 -14.00 13.01 1.64
N HIS A 331 -14.08 14.33 1.83
CA HIS A 331 -13.49 15.29 0.90
C HIS A 331 -11.97 15.16 0.82
N TYR A 332 -11.27 15.01 1.96
CA TYR A 332 -9.81 14.81 1.98
C TYR A 332 -9.39 13.45 1.42
N LEU A 333 -10.21 12.41 1.56
CA LEU A 333 -10.01 11.13 0.89
C LEU A 333 -10.18 11.28 -0.63
N ASN A 334 -11.29 11.89 -1.06
CA ASN A 334 -11.63 12.09 -2.47
C ASN A 334 -10.56 12.87 -3.24
N THR A 335 -10.07 13.97 -2.64
CA THR A 335 -9.06 14.84 -3.23
C THR A 335 -7.63 14.31 -3.12
N GLY A 336 -7.44 13.14 -2.50
CA GLY A 336 -6.14 12.49 -2.36
C GLY A 336 -5.24 13.09 -1.28
N LEU A 337 -5.74 13.94 -0.37
CA LEU A 337 -4.94 14.46 0.74
C LEU A 337 -4.53 13.36 1.74
N ILE A 338 -5.39 12.37 1.96
CA ILE A 338 -5.16 11.25 2.88
C ILE A 338 -5.65 9.92 2.29
N GLY A 339 -5.07 8.82 2.76
CA GLY A 339 -5.51 7.47 2.44
C GLY A 339 -6.62 6.94 3.36
N ALA A 340 -7.22 5.81 2.97
CA ALA A 340 -8.36 5.21 3.67
C ALA A 340 -8.00 4.41 4.94
N ARG A 341 -6.73 4.06 5.17
CA ARG A 341 -6.34 3.08 6.22
C ARG A 341 -6.76 3.50 7.63
N VAL A 342 -6.40 4.72 8.05
CA VAL A 342 -6.76 5.22 9.40
C VAL A 342 -8.26 5.44 9.52
N LEU A 343 -8.93 5.83 8.42
CA LEU A 343 -10.38 5.99 8.37
C LEU A 343 -11.08 4.64 8.59
N ASN A 344 -10.61 3.57 7.93
CA ASN A 344 -11.12 2.20 8.11
C ASN A 344 -11.07 1.75 9.57
N TYR A 345 -9.99 2.10 10.29
CA TYR A 345 -9.83 1.73 11.70
C TYR A 345 -10.96 2.29 12.56
N ILE A 346 -11.42 3.50 12.23
CA ILE A 346 -12.47 4.21 12.97
C ILE A 346 -13.85 3.72 12.51
N THR A 347 -14.10 3.65 11.20
CA THR A 347 -15.39 3.25 10.62
C THR A 347 -15.79 1.84 11.00
N HIS A 348 -14.86 0.88 10.95
CA HIS A 348 -15.10 -0.54 11.26
C HIS A 348 -14.74 -0.92 12.69
N SER A 349 -14.17 0.02 13.44
CA SER A 349 -13.79 -0.20 14.85
C SER A 349 -12.85 -1.39 15.06
N GLN A 350 -12.01 -1.62 14.06
CA GLN A 350 -10.99 -2.65 14.08
C GLN A 350 -9.81 -2.27 13.19
N ILE A 351 -8.63 -2.75 13.57
CA ILE A 351 -7.43 -2.74 12.73
C ILE A 351 -7.20 -4.19 12.31
N VAL A 352 -7.35 -4.50 11.04
CA VAL A 352 -7.11 -5.85 10.53
C VAL A 352 -5.76 -5.91 9.85
N VAL A 353 -4.80 -6.61 10.49
CA VAL A 353 -3.51 -6.89 9.88
C VAL A 353 -3.61 -8.13 9.03
N THR A 354 -3.28 -7.95 7.77
CA THR A 354 -3.41 -8.94 6.71
C THR A 354 -2.11 -9.69 6.44
N PRO A 355 -2.17 -10.86 5.77
CA PRO A 355 -0.98 -11.62 5.40
C PRO A 355 0.02 -10.80 4.58
N THR A 356 1.31 -11.01 4.87
CA THR A 356 2.44 -10.39 4.18
C THR A 356 2.84 -11.18 2.94
N LEU A 357 3.60 -10.55 2.04
CA LEU A 357 3.97 -11.12 0.74
C LEU A 357 4.90 -12.35 0.85
N ASP A 358 5.79 -12.35 1.84
CA ASP A 358 6.67 -13.49 2.15
C ASP A 358 5.93 -14.65 2.82
N GLY A 359 4.77 -14.36 3.42
CA GLY A 359 3.91 -15.30 4.12
C GLY A 359 4.44 -15.88 5.42
N VAL A 360 5.48 -15.30 6.02
CA VAL A 360 6.11 -15.78 7.25
C VAL A 360 5.62 -14.98 8.46
N SER A 361 5.10 -15.70 9.47
CA SER A 361 4.74 -15.14 10.77
C SER A 361 5.89 -15.32 11.77
N SER A 362 7.03 -14.69 11.50
CA SER A 362 8.21 -14.79 12.38
C SER A 362 7.96 -14.14 13.75
N GLU A 363 8.70 -14.55 14.79
CA GLU A 363 8.55 -13.94 16.12
C GLU A 363 8.87 -12.44 16.13
N GLN A 364 9.79 -12.01 15.26
CA GLN A 364 10.11 -10.59 15.05
C GLN A 364 8.90 -9.86 14.46
N TYR A 365 8.26 -10.43 13.44
CA TYR A 365 7.06 -9.85 12.84
C TYR A 365 5.90 -9.78 13.83
N LYS A 366 5.64 -10.86 14.58
CA LYS A 366 4.61 -10.89 15.62
C LYS A 366 4.84 -9.80 16.67
N LYS A 367 6.06 -9.69 17.21
CA LYS A 367 6.44 -8.64 18.18
C LYS A 367 6.28 -7.24 17.60
N LEU A 368 6.69 -7.04 16.34
CA LEU A 368 6.60 -5.74 15.67
C LEU A 368 5.15 -5.27 15.59
N ILE A 369 4.26 -6.12 15.08
CA ILE A 369 2.84 -5.79 14.86
C ILE A 369 2.06 -5.66 16.18
N THR A 370 2.24 -6.60 17.11
CA THR A 370 1.39 -6.70 18.31
C THR A 370 1.84 -5.82 19.47
N ASN A 371 3.06 -5.27 19.41
CA ASN A 371 3.61 -4.46 20.50
C ASN A 371 4.26 -3.17 19.96
N GLN A 372 5.29 -3.28 19.13
CA GLN A 372 6.15 -2.14 18.81
C GLN A 372 5.44 -1.05 17.97
N LEU A 373 4.58 -1.44 17.03
CA LEU A 373 3.83 -0.50 16.17
C LEU A 373 2.51 -0.04 16.76
N VAL A 374 2.03 -0.67 17.84
CA VAL A 374 0.75 -0.31 18.47
C VAL A 374 0.72 1.17 18.89
N PRO A 375 1.75 1.74 19.54
CA PRO A 375 1.75 3.16 19.90
C PRO A 375 1.59 4.11 18.72
N LEU A 376 2.12 3.79 17.54
CA LEU A 376 1.98 4.65 16.34
C LEU A 376 0.53 4.62 15.83
N LYS A 377 -0.10 3.44 15.84
CA LYS A 377 -1.52 3.28 15.48
C LYS A 377 -2.42 4.03 16.45
N GLU A 378 -2.13 3.92 17.75
CA GLU A 378 -2.84 4.66 18.81
C GLU A 378 -2.69 6.18 18.63
N GLN A 379 -1.49 6.69 18.33
CA GLN A 379 -1.25 8.10 18.08
C GLN A 379 -2.01 8.60 16.85
N SER A 380 -1.96 7.85 15.74
CA SER A 380 -2.64 8.21 14.48
C SER A 380 -4.15 8.34 14.70
N ILE A 381 -4.76 7.39 15.42
CA ILE A 381 -6.18 7.45 15.78
C ILE A 381 -6.47 8.61 16.75
N ALA A 382 -5.62 8.81 17.76
CA ALA A 382 -5.80 9.87 18.77
C ALA A 382 -5.64 11.30 18.23
N LEU A 383 -5.04 11.47 17.05
CA LEU A 383 -4.96 12.77 16.34
C LEU A 383 -6.29 13.17 15.69
N LEU A 384 -7.10 12.20 15.28
CA LEU A 384 -8.36 12.43 14.55
C LEU A 384 -9.58 12.41 15.48
N ILE A 385 -9.64 11.42 16.39
CA ILE A 385 -10.78 11.15 17.28
C ILE A 385 -11.33 12.41 18.00
N PRO A 386 -10.51 13.33 18.55
CA PRO A 386 -11.03 14.50 19.27
C PRO A 386 -11.91 15.44 18.43
N ARG A 387 -11.83 15.36 17.10
CA ARG A 387 -12.63 16.16 16.15
C ARG A 387 -13.83 15.42 15.57
N LEU A 388 -14.04 14.16 15.96
CA LEU A 388 -15.14 13.33 15.49
C LEU A 388 -16.33 13.37 16.45
N HIS A 389 -17.48 12.87 16.00
CA HIS A 389 -18.70 12.81 16.81
C HIS A 389 -18.53 11.91 18.06
N ARG A 390 -19.26 12.19 19.15
CA ARG A 390 -19.12 11.51 20.45
C ARG A 390 -19.28 9.98 20.38
N GLY A 391 -20.12 9.48 19.47
CA GLY A 391 -20.26 8.03 19.22
C GLY A 391 -18.94 7.38 18.79
N LEU A 392 -18.24 7.99 17.82
CA LEU A 392 -16.92 7.54 17.34
C LEU A 392 -15.84 7.66 18.42
N GLN A 393 -15.93 8.71 19.25
CA GLN A 393 -14.97 8.92 20.34
C GLN A 393 -14.98 7.79 21.36
N HIS A 394 -16.15 7.25 21.70
CA HIS A 394 -16.28 6.22 22.73
C HIS A 394 -16.24 4.78 22.18
N ASN A 395 -16.43 4.57 20.88
CA ASN A 395 -16.49 3.20 20.32
C ASN A 395 -15.13 2.49 20.44
N PRO A 396 -15.03 1.28 21.00
CA PRO A 396 -13.75 0.60 21.13
C PRO A 396 -13.21 0.17 19.76
N ILE A 397 -11.89 0.27 19.57
CA ILE A 397 -11.21 -0.19 18.36
C ILE A 397 -10.31 -1.36 18.72
N TYR A 398 -10.35 -2.44 17.94
CA TYR A 398 -9.62 -3.67 18.22
C TYR A 398 -8.63 -4.05 17.13
N LEU A 399 -7.38 -4.34 17.50
CA LEU A 399 -6.37 -4.88 16.59
C LEU A 399 -6.51 -6.41 16.51
N LYS A 400 -6.66 -6.90 15.27
CA LYS A 400 -6.70 -8.31 14.89
C LYS A 400 -5.55 -8.62 13.94
N VAL A 401 -5.03 -9.84 14.00
CA VAL A 401 -3.89 -10.27 13.19
C VAL A 401 -4.20 -11.57 12.47
N TRP A 402 -3.67 -11.71 11.25
CA TRP A 402 -3.94 -12.88 10.41
C TRP A 402 -3.33 -14.19 10.91
N PHE A 403 -2.31 -14.14 11.75
CA PHE A 403 -1.56 -15.32 12.21
C PHE A 403 -2.06 -15.90 13.54
N ASP A 404 -3.00 -15.23 14.21
CA ASP A 404 -3.60 -15.68 15.46
C ASP A 404 -5.05 -15.17 15.56
N ASP A 405 -6.01 -16.04 15.28
CA ASP A 405 -7.44 -15.70 15.28
C ASP A 405 -7.97 -15.38 16.71
N ALA A 406 -7.26 -15.80 17.77
CA ALA A 406 -7.62 -15.51 19.15
C ALA A 406 -7.05 -14.18 19.65
N PHE A 407 -6.08 -13.60 18.94
CA PHE A 407 -5.46 -12.34 19.31
C PHE A 407 -6.47 -11.19 19.17
N ASN A 408 -6.63 -10.44 20.26
CA ASN A 408 -7.49 -9.28 20.29
C ASN A 408 -6.93 -8.21 21.24
N TYR A 409 -6.44 -7.11 20.69
CA TYR A 409 -5.88 -6.00 21.46
C TYR A 409 -6.75 -4.76 21.35
N LYS A 410 -7.14 -4.18 22.49
CA LYS A 410 -7.94 -2.95 22.52
C LYS A 410 -7.04 -1.72 22.43
N ILE A 411 -7.21 -0.93 21.36
CA ILE A 411 -6.47 0.31 21.11
C ILE A 411 -6.78 1.37 22.17
N ASN A 412 -5.74 1.97 22.75
CA ASN A 412 -5.86 3.12 23.63
C ASN A 412 -5.92 4.43 22.83
N LYS A 413 -7.08 5.10 22.91
CA LYS A 413 -7.33 6.38 22.22
C LYS A 413 -7.07 7.61 23.10
N SER A 414 -6.87 7.41 24.40
CA SER A 414 -6.75 8.49 25.41
C SER A 414 -5.31 8.59 25.91
N LEU A 415 -4.38 8.76 24.97
CA LEU A 415 -2.96 8.84 25.26
C LEU A 415 -2.61 10.09 26.09
N GLN A 416 -1.65 9.92 27.01
CA GLN A 416 -1.09 11.01 27.81
C GLN A 416 0.45 11.04 27.63
N PRO A 417 1.04 12.15 27.16
CA PRO A 417 0.38 13.39 26.76
C PRO A 417 -0.44 13.21 25.46
N SER A 418 -1.45 14.05 25.25
CA SER A 418 -2.27 14.00 24.04
C SER A 418 -1.43 14.30 22.79
N PRO A 419 -1.41 13.42 21.77
CA PRO A 419 -0.69 13.66 20.52
C PRO A 419 -1.14 14.94 19.82
N SER A 420 -2.45 15.25 19.86
CA SER A 420 -2.99 16.48 19.28
C SER A 420 -2.42 17.73 19.96
N LEU A 421 -2.23 17.70 21.29
CA LEU A 421 -1.64 18.82 22.02
C LEU A 421 -0.15 18.95 21.76
N ARG A 422 0.59 17.83 21.69
CA ARG A 422 2.03 17.83 21.36
C ARG A 422 2.30 18.26 19.92
N ALA A 423 1.43 17.89 18.99
CA ALA A 423 1.52 18.34 17.60
C ALA A 423 1.17 19.84 17.49
N ALA A 424 0.19 20.31 18.27
CA ALA A 424 -0.25 21.70 18.31
C ALA A 424 0.67 22.64 19.11
N THR A 425 1.98 22.36 19.17
CA THR A 425 3.02 23.30 19.61
C THR A 425 3.76 23.95 18.44
N TRP A 426 3.60 23.42 17.22
CA TRP A 426 4.28 23.89 16.01
C TRP A 426 3.43 24.90 15.24
N ASP A 427 3.83 26.17 15.31
CA ASP A 427 3.23 27.34 14.65
C ASP A 427 4.24 28.05 13.72
N VAL A 428 4.80 27.30 12.77
CA VAL A 428 5.81 27.83 11.84
C VAL A 428 5.15 28.60 10.70
N LYS A 429 5.60 29.84 10.50
CA LYS A 429 5.19 30.70 9.37
C LYS A 429 6.26 30.65 8.29
N GLU A 430 5.86 30.91 7.05
CA GLU A 430 6.82 31.03 5.94
C GLU A 430 7.90 32.09 6.19
N SER A 431 7.54 33.19 6.87
CA SER A 431 8.51 34.22 7.25
C SER A 431 9.61 33.69 8.15
N SER A 432 9.36 32.63 8.92
CA SER A 432 10.34 32.00 9.80
C SER A 432 11.41 31.23 9.02
N PHE A 433 11.15 30.78 7.80
CA PHE A 433 12.16 30.11 6.97
C PHE A 433 13.36 31.01 6.64
N LYS A 434 13.15 32.33 6.60
CA LYS A 434 14.22 33.31 6.39
C LYS A 434 15.23 33.37 7.54
N MET A 435 14.92 32.78 8.70
CA MET A 435 15.82 32.69 9.85
C MET A 435 16.84 31.55 9.70
N VAL A 436 16.68 30.70 8.68
CA VAL A 436 17.54 29.55 8.39
C VAL A 436 18.36 29.89 7.15
N GLU A 437 19.54 30.47 7.36
CA GLU A 437 20.47 30.83 6.28
C GLU A 437 21.52 29.75 6.08
N GLY A 438 21.86 29.42 4.82
CA GLY A 438 22.97 28.52 4.48
C GLY A 438 22.62 27.03 4.34
N LEU A 439 21.34 26.65 4.41
CA LEU A 439 20.88 25.32 3.98
C LEU A 439 20.52 25.35 2.49
N GLU A 440 21.05 24.39 1.73
CA GLU A 440 20.76 24.25 0.30
C GLU A 440 19.39 23.61 0.04
N ASP A 441 18.97 22.68 0.90
CA ASP A 441 17.69 21.98 0.75
C ASP A 441 16.51 22.90 1.10
N PRO A 442 15.38 22.79 0.38
CA PRO A 442 14.22 23.63 0.63
C PRO A 442 13.44 23.16 1.88
N PRO A 443 12.65 24.06 2.50
CA PRO A 443 11.62 23.68 3.46
C PRO A 443 10.70 22.60 2.89
N GLY A 444 10.32 21.65 3.73
CA GLY A 444 9.61 20.44 3.35
C GLY A 444 10.52 19.26 2.97
N SER A 445 11.85 19.42 2.97
CA SER A 445 12.77 18.30 2.83
C SER A 445 13.22 17.80 4.21
N ILE A 446 13.42 16.49 4.36
CA ILE A 446 13.87 15.91 5.63
C ILE A 446 15.22 16.50 6.08
N ALA A 447 16.13 16.73 5.14
CA ALA A 447 17.42 17.36 5.43
C ALA A 447 17.29 18.79 5.95
N TYR A 448 16.40 19.61 5.35
CA TYR A 448 16.11 20.95 5.88
C TYR A 448 15.49 20.87 7.26
N GLU A 449 14.52 19.98 7.51
CA GLU A 449 13.82 19.95 8.81
C GLU A 449 14.74 19.61 9.98
N PHE A 450 15.72 18.72 9.78
CA PHE A 450 16.75 18.47 10.77
C PHE A 450 17.73 19.64 10.90
N GLY A 451 18.14 20.24 9.78
CA GLY A 451 19.09 21.36 9.77
C GLY A 451 18.54 22.64 10.40
N ALA A 452 17.27 22.96 10.15
CA ALA A 452 16.61 24.17 10.65
C ALA A 452 16.57 24.22 12.19
N LEU A 453 16.47 23.06 12.84
CA LEU A 453 16.47 22.96 14.31
C LEU A 453 17.84 23.20 14.96
N LEU A 454 18.90 23.38 14.16
CA LEU A 454 20.19 23.85 14.65
C LEU A 454 20.24 25.37 14.87
N PHE A 455 19.27 26.11 14.33
CA PHE A 455 19.20 27.58 14.42
C PHE A 455 18.31 27.99 15.60
N THR A 456 18.90 28.55 16.66
CA THR A 456 18.20 28.89 17.91
C THR A 456 17.06 29.89 17.73
N ASP A 457 17.24 30.86 16.84
CA ASP A 457 16.22 31.87 16.55
C ASP A 457 15.02 31.27 15.83
N PHE A 458 15.28 30.33 14.91
CA PHE A 458 14.23 29.55 14.25
C PHE A 458 13.44 28.70 15.25
N VAL A 459 14.14 27.96 16.13
CA VAL A 459 13.50 27.14 17.18
C VAL A 459 12.57 28.00 18.05
N THR A 460 13.01 29.19 18.47
CA THR A 460 12.18 30.11 19.25
C THR A 460 10.94 30.58 18.49
N ALA A 461 11.06 30.77 17.17
CA ALA A 461 9.97 31.22 16.30
C ALA A 461 8.95 30.13 15.95
N THR A 462 9.22 28.85 16.27
CA THR A 462 8.32 27.73 15.96
C THR A 462 7.15 27.59 16.93
N PHE A 463 7.23 28.22 18.12
CA PHE A 463 6.17 28.16 19.12
C PHE A 463 5.08 29.22 18.86
N PRO A 464 3.80 28.91 19.17
CA PRO A 464 2.70 29.86 19.01
C PRO A 464 2.87 31.08 19.93
N LYS A 465 2.74 32.28 19.35
CA LYS A 465 2.74 33.53 20.10
C LYS A 465 1.36 33.79 20.75
N ASP A 466 1.37 34.26 21.99
CA ASP A 466 0.19 34.81 22.70
C ASP A 466 -1.03 33.87 22.90
N LYS A 467 -0.83 32.55 23.00
CA LYS A 467 -1.92 31.55 23.16
C LYS A 467 -3.03 31.66 22.10
N LYS A 468 -2.76 32.28 20.95
CA LYS A 468 -3.69 32.31 19.83
C LYS A 468 -3.80 30.91 19.21
N ARG A 469 -4.95 30.62 18.63
CA ARG A 469 -5.15 29.40 17.84
C ARG A 469 -4.14 29.40 16.68
N ILE A 470 -3.42 28.29 16.52
CA ILE A 470 -2.55 28.07 15.35
C ILE A 470 -3.37 28.18 14.07
N GLY A 471 -2.88 28.93 13.10
CA GLY A 471 -3.51 29.16 11.80
C GLY A 471 -2.59 29.92 10.85
N GLY A 472 -2.83 29.91 9.54
CA GLY A 472 -1.94 30.57 8.57
C GLY A 472 -0.77 29.66 8.13
N ILE A 473 -1.02 28.36 8.09
CA ILE A 473 -0.10 27.34 7.55
C ILE A 473 -0.71 26.86 6.23
N ASP A 474 -0.64 27.71 5.20
CA ASP A 474 -1.55 27.57 4.05
C ASP A 474 -0.87 26.99 2.80
N SER A 475 0.37 27.40 2.50
CA SER A 475 1.08 26.88 1.33
C SER A 475 1.44 25.40 1.48
N SER A 476 1.46 24.68 0.35
CA SER A 476 1.89 23.29 0.30
C SER A 476 3.25 23.06 0.95
N GLN A 477 4.21 23.96 0.70
CA GLN A 477 5.55 23.87 1.30
C GLN A 477 5.51 24.01 2.82
N ASN A 478 4.76 24.99 3.36
CA ASN A 478 4.68 25.21 4.79
C ASN A 478 3.95 24.05 5.50
N ILE A 479 2.85 23.57 4.91
CA ILE A 479 2.12 22.39 5.40
C ILE A 479 3.05 21.19 5.49
N LYS A 480 3.77 20.89 4.41
CA LYS A 480 4.72 19.80 4.35
C LYS A 480 5.77 19.88 5.46
N ALA A 481 6.40 21.04 5.64
CA ALA A 481 7.42 21.25 6.65
C ALA A 481 6.87 21.03 8.07
N VAL A 482 5.72 21.63 8.39
CA VAL A 482 5.06 21.48 9.70
C VAL A 482 4.64 20.04 9.97
N VAL A 483 4.15 19.31 8.96
CA VAL A 483 3.80 17.89 9.11
C VAL A 483 5.05 17.08 9.48
N ILE A 484 6.18 17.30 8.80
CA ILE A 484 7.43 16.58 9.09
C ILE A 484 7.93 16.90 10.50
N TRP A 485 7.98 18.16 10.93
CA TRP A 485 8.39 18.48 12.31
C TRP A 485 7.48 17.88 13.38
N ARG A 486 6.15 17.89 13.14
CA ARG A 486 5.19 17.23 14.05
C ARG A 486 5.42 15.73 14.10
N PHE A 487 5.70 15.08 12.97
CA PHE A 487 6.08 13.67 12.93
C PHE A 487 7.36 13.44 13.75
N LEU A 488 8.41 14.23 13.53
CA LEU A 488 9.68 14.12 14.26
C LEU A 488 9.49 14.31 15.78
N HIS A 489 8.61 15.23 16.18
CA HIS A 489 8.27 15.47 17.59
C HIS A 489 7.49 14.30 18.21
N LEU A 490 6.46 13.79 17.51
CA LEU A 490 5.66 12.66 18.00
C LEU A 490 6.47 11.35 18.06
N ARG A 491 7.38 11.16 17.10
CA ARG A 491 8.32 10.05 17.10
C ARG A 491 9.49 10.24 18.06
N GLY A 492 9.69 11.42 18.66
CA GLY A 492 10.75 11.66 19.65
C GLY A 492 12.16 11.83 19.07
N TYR A 493 12.26 12.19 17.78
CA TYR A 493 13.49 12.75 17.21
C TYR A 493 13.70 14.20 17.67
N VAL A 494 12.59 14.87 18.01
CA VAL A 494 12.56 16.21 18.57
C VAL A 494 11.84 16.15 19.92
N ASP A 495 12.31 16.91 20.91
CA ASP A 495 11.68 17.01 22.23
C ASP A 495 10.61 18.11 22.30
N ASP A 496 9.96 18.24 23.46
CA ASP A 496 8.93 19.26 23.68
C ASP A 496 9.48 20.71 23.66
N SER A 497 10.82 20.89 23.67
CA SER A 497 11.49 22.19 23.50
C SER A 497 11.86 22.48 22.03
N HIS A 498 11.39 21.65 21.11
CA HIS A 498 11.68 21.71 19.68
C HIS A 498 13.18 21.58 19.36
N MET A 499 13.91 20.85 20.20
CA MET A 499 15.34 20.56 20.02
C MET A 499 15.56 19.09 19.61
N LEU A 500 16.63 18.84 18.86
CA LEU A 500 17.00 17.48 18.47
C LEU A 500 17.37 16.62 19.68
N THR A 501 16.74 15.45 19.80
CA THR A 501 17.11 14.43 20.79
C THR A 501 18.38 13.69 20.36
N ASN A 502 18.86 12.73 21.15
CA ASN A 502 19.99 11.87 20.72
C ASN A 502 19.67 11.11 19.41
N TRP A 503 18.43 10.65 19.26
CA TRP A 503 17.96 10.06 18.00
C TRP A 503 17.94 11.08 16.87
N GLY A 504 17.47 12.31 17.15
CA GLY A 504 17.46 13.39 16.16
C GLY A 504 18.86 13.73 15.67
N ASN A 505 19.81 13.91 16.59
CA ASN A 505 21.21 14.19 16.27
C ASN A 505 21.88 13.05 15.49
N ALA A 506 21.50 11.79 15.74
CA ALA A 506 22.02 10.64 15.01
C ALA A 506 21.56 10.61 13.54
N VAL A 507 20.26 10.81 13.30
CA VAL A 507 19.72 10.92 11.93
C VAL A 507 20.36 12.09 11.20
N ALA A 508 20.45 13.23 11.88
CA ALA A 508 21.01 14.43 11.32
C ALA A 508 22.49 14.19 10.94
N SER A 509 23.29 13.58 11.83
CA SER A 509 24.68 13.15 11.55
C SER A 509 24.82 12.25 10.32
N ALA A 510 23.87 11.33 10.11
CA ALA A 510 23.81 10.49 8.92
C ALA A 510 23.47 11.31 7.66
N ILE A 511 22.52 12.25 7.74
CA ILE A 511 22.17 13.15 6.63
C ILE A 511 23.40 13.94 6.15
N TRP A 512 24.18 14.54 7.06
CA TRP A 512 25.38 15.30 6.66
C TRP A 512 26.45 14.40 6.03
N ALA A 513 26.64 13.19 6.54
CA ALA A 513 27.55 12.22 5.92
C ALA A 513 27.11 11.82 4.51
N MET A 514 25.79 11.67 4.31
CA MET A 514 25.22 11.36 3.01
C MET A 514 25.41 12.52 2.04
N LYS A 515 25.15 13.76 2.46
CA LYS A 515 25.36 14.96 1.63
C LYS A 515 26.79 15.07 1.08
N ASP A 516 27.79 14.75 1.91
CA ASP A 516 29.18 14.73 1.45
C ASP A 516 29.43 13.69 0.36
N SER A 517 28.76 12.54 0.43
CA SER A 517 28.86 11.47 -0.56
C SER A 517 28.12 11.80 -1.86
N LEU A 518 26.99 12.49 -1.78
CA LEU A 518 26.15 12.88 -2.93
C LEU A 518 26.83 13.88 -3.88
N LYS A 519 27.92 14.54 -3.46
CA LYS A 519 28.73 15.41 -4.34
C LYS A 519 29.27 14.67 -5.57
N ASN A 520 29.39 13.34 -5.50
CA ASN A 520 29.99 12.51 -6.54
C ASN A 520 29.07 11.38 -7.05
N ILE A 521 27.83 11.30 -6.57
CA ILE A 521 26.91 10.17 -6.85
C ILE A 521 25.57 10.72 -7.32
N GLU A 522 25.12 10.24 -8.49
CA GLU A 522 23.79 10.54 -9.01
C GLU A 522 22.72 9.69 -8.31
N LEU A 523 21.60 10.32 -7.95
CA LEU A 523 20.48 9.64 -7.30
C LEU A 523 19.52 9.04 -8.34
N PRO A 524 19.03 7.80 -8.13
CA PRO A 524 17.93 7.25 -8.90
C PRO A 524 16.68 8.13 -8.85
N GLU A 525 15.97 8.23 -9.98
CA GLU A 525 14.70 8.95 -10.06
C GLU A 525 13.67 8.36 -9.08
N GLY A 526 12.97 9.26 -8.38
CA GLY A 526 11.98 8.93 -7.36
C GLY A 526 12.55 8.52 -6.00
N LEU A 527 13.87 8.37 -5.84
CA LEU A 527 14.48 8.02 -4.56
C LEU A 527 14.69 9.24 -3.67
N ASN A 528 13.96 9.31 -2.57
CA ASN A 528 14.25 10.26 -1.49
C ASN A 528 15.27 9.65 -0.50
N ILE A 529 16.56 9.93 -0.72
CA ILE A 529 17.63 9.34 0.09
C ILE A 529 17.57 9.73 1.57
N PHE A 530 17.11 10.94 1.90
CA PHE A 530 16.99 11.38 3.30
C PHE A 530 15.79 10.74 4.00
N GLU A 531 14.73 10.43 3.26
CA GLU A 531 13.65 9.57 3.76
C GLU A 531 14.15 8.16 4.04
N ALA A 532 14.94 7.58 3.12
CA ALA A 532 15.53 6.26 3.34
C ALA A 532 16.39 6.21 4.62
N ILE A 533 17.13 7.29 4.93
CA ILE A 533 17.87 7.40 6.20
C ILE A 533 16.89 7.42 7.38
N LEU A 534 15.86 8.26 7.34
CA LEU A 534 14.87 8.35 8.41
C LEU A 534 14.18 6.98 8.65
N THR A 535 13.78 6.29 7.59
CA THR A 535 13.25 4.92 7.64
C THR A 535 14.26 3.95 8.24
N ALA A 536 15.54 4.01 7.86
CA ALA A 536 16.57 3.15 8.44
C ALA A 536 16.67 3.33 9.97
N PHE A 537 16.62 4.57 10.46
CA PHE A 537 16.62 4.85 11.90
C PHE A 537 15.33 4.38 12.60
N GLU A 538 14.16 4.52 11.98
CA GLU A 538 12.92 3.94 12.52
C GLU A 538 13.04 2.40 12.64
N LEU A 539 13.61 1.74 11.63
CA LEU A 539 13.86 0.29 11.67
C LEU A 539 14.87 -0.11 12.74
N ILE A 540 15.91 0.69 12.99
CA ILE A 540 16.86 0.45 14.08
C ILE A 540 16.16 0.57 15.44
N ARG A 541 15.31 1.59 15.63
CA ARG A 541 14.56 1.81 16.87
C ARG A 541 13.61 0.65 17.19
N PHE A 542 13.05 0.02 16.16
CA PHE A 542 12.21 -1.17 16.31
C PHE A 542 13.00 -2.49 16.34
N ASP A 543 14.33 -2.44 16.31
CA ASP A 543 15.18 -3.63 16.25
C ASP A 543 14.86 -4.56 15.05
N VAL A 544 14.57 -3.94 13.91
CA VAL A 544 14.29 -4.61 12.62
C VAL A 544 15.53 -4.55 11.71
N LEU A 545 16.21 -3.40 11.64
CA LEU A 545 17.44 -3.25 10.86
C LEU A 545 18.66 -3.63 11.73
N ASN A 546 18.99 -4.92 11.72
CA ASN A 546 20.11 -5.52 12.43
C ASN A 546 20.76 -6.65 11.61
N SER A 547 21.82 -7.27 12.11
CA SER A 547 22.48 -8.43 11.48
C SER A 547 21.97 -9.79 11.98
N ARG A 548 20.99 -9.79 12.89
CA ARG A 548 20.44 -11.01 13.51
C ARG A 548 19.40 -11.66 12.61
N HIS A 549 18.95 -12.84 13.04
CA HIS A 549 17.81 -13.54 12.45
C HIS A 549 18.06 -13.85 10.98
N LYS A 550 19.03 -14.75 10.77
CA LYS A 550 19.47 -15.18 9.44
C LYS A 550 18.40 -15.97 8.69
N HIS A 551 17.35 -16.45 9.37
CA HIS A 551 16.25 -17.25 8.81
C HIS A 551 16.75 -18.22 7.72
N GLU A 552 17.67 -19.11 8.11
CA GLU A 552 18.32 -20.06 7.19
C GLU A 552 17.30 -20.97 6.50
N GLU A 553 16.15 -21.22 7.16
CA GLU A 553 15.01 -21.94 6.62
C GLU A 553 14.37 -21.30 5.38
N LEU A 554 14.59 -20.00 5.14
CA LEU A 554 14.02 -19.27 4.01
C LEU A 554 14.94 -19.26 2.77
N ASN A 555 16.12 -19.87 2.84
CA ASN A 555 17.19 -19.77 1.83
C ASN A 555 17.62 -18.31 1.54
N GLY A 556 18.70 -18.15 0.78
CA GLY A 556 19.23 -16.82 0.45
C GLY A 556 19.98 -16.12 1.58
N ALA A 557 20.26 -16.82 2.69
CA ALA A 557 21.23 -16.35 3.68
C ALA A 557 22.64 -16.26 3.05
N PRO A 558 23.52 -15.37 3.56
CA PRO A 558 24.90 -15.31 3.07
C PRO A 558 25.66 -16.61 3.33
N SER A 559 26.49 -16.98 2.36
CA SER A 559 27.21 -18.26 2.36
C SER A 559 28.72 -18.09 2.50
N ALA A 560 29.26 -16.94 2.10
CA ALA A 560 30.68 -16.66 2.11
C ALA A 560 31.19 -16.17 3.48
N GLY A 561 32.40 -16.59 3.83
CA GLY A 561 33.17 -16.05 4.95
C GLY A 561 32.83 -16.61 6.33
N SER A 562 33.39 -15.96 7.35
CA SER A 562 33.15 -16.23 8.78
C SER A 562 31.73 -15.84 9.19
N GLU A 563 31.32 -16.20 10.41
CA GLU A 563 29.99 -15.82 10.92
C GLU A 563 29.80 -14.29 11.03
N ASP A 564 30.88 -13.56 11.30
CA ASP A 564 30.90 -12.09 11.33
C ASP A 564 30.79 -11.50 9.92
N ASP A 565 31.42 -12.13 8.93
CA ASP A 565 31.29 -11.75 7.52
C ASP A 565 29.84 -11.92 7.06
N LYS A 566 29.23 -13.08 7.34
CA LYS A 566 27.83 -13.35 7.02
C LYS A 566 26.88 -12.34 7.71
N ALA A 567 27.14 -12.01 8.98
CA ALA A 567 26.37 -11.00 9.70
C ALA A 567 26.51 -9.60 9.05
N SER A 568 27.70 -9.27 8.56
CA SER A 568 27.97 -8.02 7.84
C SER A 568 27.22 -7.96 6.50
N ILE A 569 27.22 -9.05 5.73
CA ILE A 569 26.49 -9.15 4.46
C ILE A 569 24.97 -8.98 4.69
N ILE A 570 24.40 -9.58 5.74
CA ILE A 570 22.98 -9.40 6.08
C ILE A 570 22.67 -7.92 6.34
N LEU A 571 23.48 -7.26 7.15
CA LEU A 571 23.23 -5.86 7.49
C LEU A 571 23.34 -4.94 6.27
N LEU A 572 24.38 -5.14 5.44
CA LEU A 572 24.61 -4.39 4.21
C LEU A 572 23.46 -4.58 3.21
N SER A 573 23.04 -5.82 2.97
CA SER A 573 21.94 -6.13 2.05
C SER A 573 20.58 -5.60 2.54
N ARG A 574 20.32 -5.63 3.85
CA ARG A 574 19.12 -5.00 4.44
C ARG A 574 19.11 -3.48 4.28
N CYS A 575 20.24 -2.81 4.54
CA CYS A 575 20.34 -1.36 4.28
C CYS A 575 20.10 -1.04 2.80
N SER A 576 20.69 -1.84 1.91
CA SER A 576 20.58 -1.66 0.47
C SER A 576 19.17 -1.93 -0.08
N SER A 577 18.36 -2.72 0.63
CA SER A 577 16.94 -2.95 0.30
C SER A 577 16.03 -1.75 0.59
N LEU A 578 16.57 -0.68 1.19
CA LEU A 578 15.86 0.59 1.37
C LEU A 578 16.06 1.56 0.20
N LEU A 579 16.85 1.15 -0.80
CA LEU A 579 17.22 1.93 -1.97
C LEU A 579 16.69 1.26 -3.25
N LYS A 580 16.96 1.86 -4.42
CA LYS A 580 16.44 1.41 -5.71
C LYS A 580 17.58 0.92 -6.60
N LEU A 581 17.38 -0.24 -7.25
CA LEU A 581 18.22 -0.70 -8.36
C LEU A 581 17.66 -0.13 -9.66
N ARG A 582 18.45 0.63 -10.43
CA ARG A 582 18.04 1.12 -11.76
C ARG A 582 18.10 -0.03 -12.76
N HIS A 583 16.97 -0.27 -13.42
CA HIS A 583 16.74 -1.44 -14.27
C HIS A 583 15.92 -1.03 -15.50
N GLU A 584 16.08 -1.77 -16.61
CA GLU A 584 15.22 -1.59 -17.79
C GLU A 584 13.77 -2.04 -17.52
N ALA A 585 12.81 -1.48 -18.25
CA ALA A 585 11.39 -1.86 -18.15
C ALA A 585 11.06 -3.20 -18.84
N ASN A 586 11.91 -4.21 -18.64
CA ASN A 586 11.81 -5.55 -19.25
C ASN A 586 11.51 -6.65 -18.21
N GLY A 587 11.10 -6.25 -17.00
CA GLY A 587 10.90 -7.13 -15.84
C GLY A 587 12.20 -7.61 -15.21
N TYR A 588 12.19 -7.81 -13.89
CA TYR A 588 13.38 -8.23 -13.15
C TYR A 588 13.93 -9.58 -13.63
N THR A 589 15.24 -9.63 -13.87
CA THR A 589 15.98 -10.88 -14.08
C THR A 589 17.15 -10.94 -13.11
N GLY A 590 17.14 -11.93 -12.22
CA GLY A 590 18.21 -12.14 -11.26
C GLY A 590 17.85 -13.17 -10.19
N PRO A 591 18.76 -13.42 -9.24
CA PRO A 591 18.51 -14.33 -8.12
C PRO A 591 17.31 -13.87 -7.26
N LEU A 592 16.55 -14.81 -6.70
CA LEU A 592 15.50 -14.52 -5.73
C LEU A 592 15.98 -14.73 -4.29
N ASN A 593 15.45 -13.94 -3.35
CA ASN A 593 15.83 -14.02 -1.94
C ASN A 593 14.64 -13.81 -1.00
N LYS A 594 14.09 -14.92 -0.48
CA LYS A 594 12.96 -14.89 0.47
C LYS A 594 13.32 -14.28 1.82
N ASN A 595 14.58 -14.33 2.23
CA ASN A 595 15.05 -13.68 3.45
C ASN A 595 14.92 -12.16 3.39
N LEU A 596 15.35 -11.57 2.28
CA LEU A 596 15.18 -10.14 2.03
C LEU A 596 13.71 -9.78 1.81
N LEU A 597 12.91 -10.68 1.23
CA LEU A 597 11.46 -10.47 1.14
C LEU A 597 10.79 -10.39 2.52
N LEU A 598 11.19 -11.23 3.49
CA LEU A 598 10.76 -11.10 4.89
C LEU A 598 11.19 -9.75 5.49
N PHE A 599 12.44 -9.34 5.27
CA PHE A 599 12.89 -8.01 5.71
C PHE A 599 12.03 -6.89 5.11
N ARG A 600 11.67 -6.99 3.82
CA ARG A 600 10.77 -6.04 3.14
C ARG A 600 9.40 -5.96 3.79
N SER A 601 8.85 -7.08 4.24
CA SER A 601 7.56 -7.08 4.96
C SER A 601 7.64 -6.37 6.31
N LEU A 602 8.75 -6.56 7.05
CA LEU A 602 9.01 -5.84 8.29
C LEU A 602 9.20 -4.34 8.02
N SER A 603 9.98 -3.96 7.01
CA SER A 603 10.25 -2.56 6.69
C SER A 603 9.01 -1.83 6.16
N THR A 604 8.20 -2.52 5.34
CA THR A 604 6.91 -2.00 4.86
C THR A 604 5.94 -1.78 6.01
N ALA A 605 5.87 -2.67 6.99
CA ALA A 605 4.98 -2.50 8.14
C ALA A 605 5.33 -1.26 8.99
N VAL A 606 6.63 -0.99 9.18
CA VAL A 606 7.10 0.24 9.86
C VAL A 606 6.73 1.48 9.03
N ARG A 607 7.08 1.47 7.74
CA ARG A 607 6.82 2.58 6.81
C ARG A 607 5.33 2.92 6.70
N GLU A 608 4.46 1.92 6.62
CA GLU A 608 3.01 2.12 6.58
C GLU A 608 2.48 2.74 7.89
N ALA A 609 3.01 2.33 9.05
CA ALA A 609 2.63 2.92 10.33
C ALA A 609 3.10 4.39 10.46
N ASP A 610 4.28 4.70 9.93
CA ASP A 610 4.77 6.08 9.86
C ASP A 610 3.96 6.92 8.86
N ARG A 611 3.59 6.34 7.71
CA ARG A 611 2.70 6.99 6.74
C ARG A 611 1.33 7.29 7.33
N ASP A 612 0.74 6.35 8.06
CA ASP A 612 -0.54 6.53 8.76
C ASP A 612 -0.47 7.73 9.74
N LEU A 613 0.66 7.88 10.44
CA LEU A 613 0.88 8.98 11.37
C LEU A 613 1.01 10.33 10.64
N VAL A 614 1.79 10.38 9.56
CA VAL A 614 1.95 11.58 8.72
C VAL A 614 0.61 12.04 8.14
N GLU A 615 -0.19 11.11 7.61
CA GLU A 615 -1.52 11.41 7.07
C GLU A 615 -2.50 11.84 8.18
N ALA A 616 -2.42 11.24 9.37
CA ALA A 616 -3.23 11.66 10.51
C ALA A 616 -2.84 13.07 11.00
N ILE A 617 -1.56 13.44 10.95
CA ILE A 617 -1.09 14.80 11.30
C ILE A 617 -1.68 15.82 10.32
N VAL A 618 -1.56 15.60 9.01
CA VAL A 618 -2.08 16.56 8.02
C VAL A 618 -3.61 16.65 8.11
N ALA A 619 -4.34 15.53 8.18
CA ALA A 619 -5.79 15.57 8.40
C ALA A 619 -6.17 16.33 9.68
N SER A 620 -5.42 16.13 10.78
CA SER A 620 -5.64 16.87 12.02
C SER A 620 -5.47 18.38 11.81
N MET A 621 -4.43 18.83 11.10
CA MET A 621 -4.23 20.26 10.78
C MET A 621 -5.46 20.89 10.12
N PHE A 622 -6.02 20.22 9.12
CA PHE A 622 -7.19 20.70 8.39
C PHE A 622 -8.50 20.64 9.23
N LEU A 623 -8.70 19.57 10.00
CA LEU A 623 -9.84 19.44 10.94
C LEU A 623 -9.81 20.48 12.08
N TYR A 624 -8.61 20.93 12.46
CA TYR A 624 -8.39 22.03 13.40
C TYR A 624 -8.33 23.40 12.72
N ALA A 625 -8.59 23.50 11.42
CA ALA A 625 -8.55 24.74 10.62
C ALA A 625 -7.26 25.55 10.85
N GLN A 626 -6.13 24.85 10.89
CA GLN A 626 -4.79 25.45 10.97
C GLN A 626 -4.26 25.86 9.59
N SER A 627 -4.86 25.31 8.55
CA SER A 627 -4.58 25.52 7.13
C SER A 627 -5.87 25.88 6.40
N GLU A 628 -5.75 26.68 5.34
CA GLU A 628 -6.85 26.98 4.42
C GLU A 628 -7.42 25.71 3.78
N ARG A 629 -8.76 25.66 3.70
CA ARG A 629 -9.54 24.49 3.24
C ARG A 629 -10.02 24.60 1.80
N ASP A 630 -9.96 25.78 1.19
CA ASP A 630 -10.34 25.97 -0.20
C ASP A 630 -9.06 25.92 -1.03
N ARG A 631 -8.84 24.80 -1.74
CA ARG A 631 -7.59 24.53 -2.48
C ARG A 631 -7.75 23.38 -3.46
N ASP A 632 -6.88 23.35 -4.47
CA ASP A 632 -6.83 22.38 -5.57
C ASP A 632 -5.57 21.49 -5.58
N ASP A 633 -4.60 21.77 -4.71
CA ASP A 633 -3.29 21.10 -4.63
C ASP A 633 -3.21 20.00 -3.54
N TYR A 634 -4.35 19.48 -3.07
CA TYR A 634 -4.42 18.44 -2.02
C TYR A 634 -3.55 17.21 -2.28
N LEU A 635 -3.60 16.70 -3.52
CA LEU A 635 -2.79 15.56 -3.93
C LEU A 635 -1.28 15.89 -3.96
N ASP A 636 -0.88 17.13 -4.27
CA ASP A 636 0.53 17.53 -4.23
C ASP A 636 1.09 17.48 -2.82
N ILE A 637 0.28 17.92 -1.84
CA ILE A 637 0.64 17.79 -0.44
C ILE A 637 0.88 16.32 -0.12
N ASN A 638 -0.08 15.44 -0.41
CA ASN A 638 0.02 14.02 -0.08
C ASN A 638 1.22 13.33 -0.77
N ASN A 639 1.43 13.60 -2.05
CA ASN A 639 2.49 12.98 -2.85
C ASN A 639 3.89 13.39 -2.39
N THR A 640 4.03 14.61 -1.85
CA THR A 640 5.32 15.09 -1.38
C THR A 640 5.63 14.69 0.06
N LEU A 641 4.61 14.35 0.87
CA LEU A 641 4.80 13.87 2.24
C LEU A 641 5.59 12.54 2.29
N PRO A 642 6.42 12.31 3.34
CA PRO A 642 7.23 11.10 3.44
C PRO A 642 6.45 9.79 3.48
N PHE A 643 7.15 8.69 3.21
CA PHE A 643 6.70 7.30 3.37
C PHE A 643 5.62 6.87 2.38
N LEU A 644 5.61 7.45 1.17
CA LEU A 644 4.64 7.10 0.13
C LEU A 644 4.98 5.79 -0.58
N HIS A 645 6.21 5.62 -1.07
CA HIS A 645 6.64 4.45 -1.87
C HIS A 645 7.51 3.44 -1.09
N SER A 646 7.24 2.13 -1.29
CA SER A 646 8.07 1.04 -0.72
C SER A 646 9.10 0.64 -1.78
N PRO A 647 10.40 0.65 -1.46
CA PRO A 647 11.39 0.04 -2.34
C PRO A 647 11.19 -1.48 -2.44
N ASP A 648 11.61 -2.05 -3.57
CA ASP A 648 11.79 -3.50 -3.71
C ASP A 648 13.10 -3.97 -3.05
N ILE A 649 13.36 -5.27 -3.13
CA ILE A 649 14.56 -5.89 -2.57
C ILE A 649 15.70 -6.07 -3.58
N ALA A 650 15.56 -5.59 -4.82
CA ALA A 650 16.48 -5.91 -5.92
C ALA A 650 17.91 -5.43 -5.63
N LEU A 651 18.08 -4.19 -5.13
CA LEU A 651 19.40 -3.67 -4.76
C LEU A 651 19.99 -4.41 -3.54
N GLY A 652 19.14 -4.83 -2.60
CA GLY A 652 19.55 -5.72 -1.50
C GLY A 652 20.10 -7.05 -1.99
N ILE A 653 19.43 -7.68 -2.97
CA ILE A 653 19.87 -8.92 -3.61
C ILE A 653 21.17 -8.70 -4.38
N ALA A 654 21.30 -7.58 -5.09
CA ALA A 654 22.51 -7.21 -5.82
C ALA A 654 23.72 -7.09 -4.90
N VAL A 655 23.60 -6.31 -3.82
CA VAL A 655 24.67 -6.16 -2.82
C VAL A 655 24.99 -7.50 -2.16
N LYS A 656 23.98 -8.28 -1.75
CA LYS A 656 24.19 -9.62 -1.17
C LYS A 656 24.98 -10.52 -2.11
N THR A 657 24.51 -10.64 -3.35
CA THR A 657 25.11 -11.54 -4.35
C THR A 657 26.54 -11.12 -4.68
N LEU A 658 26.79 -9.81 -4.82
CA LEU A 658 28.14 -9.29 -5.03
C LEU A 658 29.08 -9.65 -3.86
N MET A 659 28.62 -9.47 -2.62
CA MET A 659 29.46 -9.73 -1.44
C MET A 659 29.77 -11.21 -1.23
N ASP A 660 28.86 -12.12 -1.62
CA ASP A 660 29.09 -13.57 -1.59
C ASP A 660 30.07 -14.03 -2.68
N GLU A 661 30.02 -13.42 -3.86
CA GLU A 661 30.84 -13.83 -5.01
C GLU A 661 32.25 -13.21 -5.00
N VAL A 662 32.43 -12.02 -4.42
CA VAL A 662 33.75 -11.35 -4.36
C VAL A 662 34.57 -11.94 -3.21
N PRO A 663 35.72 -12.59 -3.46
CA PRO A 663 36.61 -13.10 -2.41
C PRO A 663 37.24 -11.99 -1.56
N ALA A 664 37.68 -12.32 -0.36
CA ALA A 664 38.52 -11.41 0.43
C ALA A 664 39.93 -11.32 -0.18
N GLY A 665 40.54 -10.12 -0.17
CA GLY A 665 41.95 -9.94 -0.53
C GLY A 665 42.25 -9.67 -2.01
N GLU A 666 41.24 -9.50 -2.86
CA GLU A 666 41.44 -9.03 -4.24
C GLU A 666 42.06 -7.64 -4.28
N THR A 667 42.90 -7.38 -5.29
CA THR A 667 43.43 -6.03 -5.58
C THR A 667 42.32 -5.11 -6.09
N LEU A 668 42.50 -3.79 -5.96
CA LEU A 668 41.51 -2.81 -6.43
C LEU A 668 41.20 -2.95 -7.93
N GLN A 669 42.21 -3.28 -8.75
CA GLN A 669 42.03 -3.55 -10.19
C GLN A 669 41.16 -4.78 -10.45
N GLN A 670 41.34 -5.86 -9.67
CA GLN A 670 40.53 -7.07 -9.80
C GLN A 670 39.07 -6.79 -9.40
N ARG A 671 38.84 -6.06 -8.31
CA ARG A 671 37.48 -5.69 -7.89
C ARG A 671 36.78 -4.80 -8.91
N GLN A 672 37.53 -3.87 -9.51
CA GLN A 672 36.99 -3.02 -10.58
C GLN A 672 36.60 -3.85 -11.81
N ALA A 673 37.43 -4.82 -12.22
CA ALA A 673 37.06 -5.74 -13.29
C ALA A 673 35.85 -6.62 -12.93
N THR A 674 35.74 -7.06 -11.68
CA THR A 674 34.60 -7.86 -11.20
C THR A 674 33.31 -7.05 -11.24
N ILE A 675 33.27 -5.81 -10.72
CA ILE A 675 32.05 -4.99 -10.74
C ILE A 675 31.60 -4.66 -12.16
N ASP A 676 32.53 -4.45 -13.10
CA ASP A 676 32.21 -4.14 -14.50
C ASP A 676 31.62 -5.35 -15.23
N ALA A 677 32.05 -6.58 -14.91
CA ALA A 677 31.54 -7.81 -15.50
C ALA A 677 30.30 -8.39 -14.78
N PHE A 678 30.04 -7.97 -13.54
CA PHE A 678 29.03 -8.56 -12.67
C PHE A 678 27.59 -8.51 -13.21
N PRO A 679 27.10 -7.36 -13.75
CA PRO A 679 25.71 -7.23 -14.20
C PRO A 679 25.38 -8.25 -15.27
N GLY A 680 26.26 -8.46 -16.25
CA GLY A 680 26.02 -9.43 -17.34
C GLY A 680 25.81 -10.87 -16.87
N LYS A 681 26.32 -11.25 -15.69
CA LYS A 681 26.16 -12.59 -15.12
C LYS A 681 24.89 -12.73 -14.28
N PHE A 682 24.53 -11.71 -13.51
CA PHE A 682 23.49 -11.83 -12.46
C PHE A 682 22.32 -10.84 -12.58
N PHE A 683 22.54 -9.69 -13.20
CA PHE A 683 21.57 -8.59 -13.32
C PHE A 683 21.69 -7.94 -14.71
N PRO A 684 21.39 -8.69 -15.79
CA PRO A 684 21.75 -8.30 -17.15
C PRO A 684 21.09 -7.00 -17.64
N TYR A 685 19.97 -6.62 -17.05
CA TYR A 685 19.20 -5.42 -17.40
C TYR A 685 19.34 -4.28 -16.37
N ALA A 686 20.31 -4.36 -15.46
CA ALA A 686 20.64 -3.25 -14.58
C ALA A 686 21.41 -2.18 -15.36
N THR A 687 20.94 -0.92 -15.31
CA THR A 687 21.46 0.15 -16.18
C THR A 687 22.60 0.96 -15.55
N HIS A 688 22.63 1.08 -14.22
CA HIS A 688 23.61 1.88 -13.47
C HIS A 688 24.14 1.11 -12.25
N PHE A 689 24.45 -0.18 -12.46
CA PHE A 689 24.75 -1.10 -11.38
C PHE A 689 25.90 -0.62 -10.48
N LYS A 690 26.98 -0.10 -11.08
CA LYS A 690 28.16 0.35 -10.33
C LYS A 690 27.81 1.52 -9.41
N GLU A 691 27.11 2.51 -9.93
CA GLU A 691 26.67 3.72 -9.21
C GLU A 691 25.68 3.36 -8.10
N ASP A 692 24.76 2.43 -8.35
CA ASP A 692 23.78 1.98 -7.36
C ASP A 692 24.45 1.24 -6.19
N ILE A 693 25.48 0.44 -6.46
CA ILE A 693 26.30 -0.21 -5.42
C ILE A 693 27.10 0.83 -4.63
N GLN A 694 27.71 1.81 -5.30
CA GLN A 694 28.42 2.90 -4.63
C GLN A 694 27.49 3.74 -3.73
N LEU A 695 26.27 4.01 -4.20
CA LEU A 695 25.23 4.67 -3.41
C LEU A 695 24.86 3.85 -2.17
N ALA A 696 24.68 2.53 -2.32
CA ALA A 696 24.40 1.63 -1.20
C ALA A 696 25.52 1.62 -0.15
N TYR A 697 26.78 1.68 -0.58
CA TYR A 697 27.92 1.75 0.33
C TYR A 697 27.96 3.08 1.09
N ALA A 698 27.79 4.21 0.38
CA ALA A 698 27.72 5.53 0.99
C ALA A 698 26.55 5.66 1.98
N PHE A 699 25.40 5.08 1.63
CA PHE A 699 24.22 5.05 2.49
C PHE A 699 24.47 4.26 3.78
N PHE A 700 25.10 3.09 3.68
CA PHE A 700 25.51 2.32 4.86
C PHE A 700 26.49 3.10 5.74
N ASP A 701 27.50 3.76 5.15
CA ASP A 701 28.48 4.56 5.89
C ASP A 701 27.81 5.72 6.64
N ALA A 702 26.83 6.38 6.01
CA ALA A 702 26.05 7.45 6.61
C ALA A 702 25.27 6.95 7.83
N ILE A 703 24.54 5.84 7.70
CA ILE A 703 23.80 5.24 8.82
C ILE A 703 24.76 4.82 9.92
N HIS A 704 25.86 4.15 9.58
CA HIS A 704 26.88 3.74 10.53
C HIS A 704 27.39 4.94 11.34
N LYS A 705 27.73 6.06 10.69
CA LYS A 705 28.18 7.27 11.38
C LYS A 705 27.15 7.77 12.39
N GLY A 706 25.87 7.82 12.02
CA GLY A 706 24.81 8.22 12.95
C GLY A 706 24.58 7.22 14.09
N VAL A 707 24.66 5.91 13.83
CA VAL A 707 24.57 4.89 14.89
C VAL A 707 25.69 5.03 15.91
N GLN A 708 26.89 5.41 15.49
CA GLN A 708 28.01 5.65 16.41
C GLN A 708 27.82 6.86 17.33
N THR A 709 26.92 7.80 17.02
CA THR A 709 26.64 8.95 17.90
C THR A 709 25.65 8.60 19.02
N LEU A 710 24.88 7.52 18.87
CA LEU A 710 23.95 7.05 19.90
C LEU A 710 24.74 6.51 21.09
N ASN A 711 24.15 6.49 22.28
CA ASN A 711 24.83 6.05 23.50
C ASN A 711 24.06 4.95 24.21
N LYS A 712 23.04 5.32 24.98
CA LYS A 712 22.23 4.39 25.79
C LYS A 712 21.11 3.75 24.96
N GLU A 713 20.82 4.35 23.81
CA GLU A 713 19.73 4.00 22.91
C GLU A 713 20.02 2.73 22.11
N VAL A 714 21.30 2.46 21.81
CA VAL A 714 21.77 1.28 21.09
C VAL A 714 22.91 0.66 21.90
N SER A 715 22.83 -0.66 22.12
CA SER A 715 23.80 -1.36 22.94
C SER A 715 25.22 -1.28 22.34
N ALA A 716 26.24 -1.36 23.20
CA ALA A 716 27.63 -1.38 22.74
C ALA A 716 27.93 -2.57 21.79
N ALA A 717 27.26 -3.71 22.03
CA ALA A 717 27.36 -4.89 21.17
C ALA A 717 26.78 -4.62 19.77
N ASP A 718 25.61 -3.98 19.69
CA ASP A 718 25.00 -3.63 18.40
C ASP A 718 25.85 -2.62 17.63
N LYS A 719 26.40 -1.60 18.29
CA LYS A 719 27.34 -0.67 17.63
C LYS A 719 28.59 -1.36 17.09
N ALA A 720 29.12 -2.32 17.83
CA ALA A 720 30.27 -3.11 17.39
C ALA A 720 29.95 -3.90 16.12
N VAL A 721 28.72 -4.43 15.98
CA VAL A 721 28.27 -5.08 14.74
C VAL A 721 28.33 -4.11 13.54
N TRP A 722 27.84 -2.88 13.70
CA TRP A 722 27.93 -1.86 12.64
C TRP A 722 29.38 -1.53 12.28
N SER A 723 30.27 -1.40 13.28
CA SER A 723 31.69 -1.17 13.03
C SER A 723 32.39 -2.35 12.35
N THR A 724 32.01 -3.58 12.68
CA THR A 724 32.52 -4.79 12.00
C THR A 724 32.08 -4.81 10.53
N ALA A 725 30.80 -4.53 10.27
CA ALA A 725 30.29 -4.45 8.90
C ALA A 725 30.93 -3.33 8.08
N SER A 726 31.24 -2.17 8.69
CA SER A 726 31.99 -1.10 8.05
C SER A 726 33.42 -1.53 7.67
N LYS A 727 34.14 -2.22 8.56
CA LYS A 727 35.47 -2.77 8.24
C LYS A 727 35.41 -3.84 7.16
N TYR A 728 34.36 -4.66 7.15
CA TYR A 728 34.13 -5.66 6.12
C TYR A 728 33.90 -4.99 4.76
N LEU A 729 33.08 -3.93 4.72
CA LEU A 729 32.81 -3.17 3.51
C LEU A 729 34.07 -2.52 2.93
N ASP A 730 34.91 -1.93 3.77
CA ASP A 730 36.17 -1.28 3.35
C ASP A 730 37.13 -2.25 2.66
N GLN A 731 37.11 -3.52 3.06
CA GLN A 731 37.89 -4.58 2.42
C GLN A 731 37.35 -4.99 1.04
N LYS A 732 36.20 -4.50 0.61
CA LYS A 732 35.53 -4.88 -0.65
C LYS A 732 35.18 -3.69 -1.56
N ARG A 733 35.55 -2.47 -1.18
CA ARG A 733 35.42 -1.29 -2.06
C ARG A 733 36.27 -1.43 -3.32
N PHE A 734 35.80 -0.77 -4.39
CA PHE A 734 36.41 -0.72 -5.72
C PHE A 734 36.51 0.74 -6.18
#